data_AF-A0A353WPR7-F1
#
_entry.id   AF-A0A353WPR7-F1
#
_cell.length_a   1.000
_cell.length_b   1.000
_cell.length_c   1.000
_cell.angle_alpha   90.00
_cell.angle_beta   90.00
_cell.angle_gamma   90.00
#
_symmetry.space_group_name_H-M   'P 1'
#
loop_
_entity.id
_entity.type
_entity.pdbx_description
1 polymer ?
#
loop_
_entity_poly.entity_id
_entity_poly.type
_entity_poly.pdbx_seq_one_letter_code
_entity_poly.pdbx_strand_id
1 'polypeptide(L)'
;MKKCIVMLGAMLMLLASCTKDLKNQIDELDKRLTDVENLVASMNTQLTKLQELIDGKLFITGVEDREDGSHVVSFVNSRGELSTITIYDGKDGMTPDISVKQAPDGKWYWTVNGEWLYDAQGNKLPVTGDRGVSPSIKIEDGKWYVSYDNGITYIECGQATGDAGDQFFKEVRLSSDGKYAYVTLMDGTVLTLEVYKEFGIAISVESAFISTGQTKEFAYVITGADENTELEVLAKGNWDAEVKATDESHGFIVVSAPSEASTGRVVLLLGDGASKTIMRTLTFVSGTMHVSTTSVDSPANGGTFDVEVTTDLAVTPSLEGNPTWAHLLSTKAGEVHTEKISVSLEPNDTPNTRQCNLVLYHEGKVVETILICQAPATYPEEAMVLVVKPAERDKKVILGATYRKGISYVIDWGDGSKKDTILNKSNPEHLYESVDRTYTVQITGELVSLGRPSSSFHYNDIRELVQWGTLKLSSFRFENNAVITSIAAPKGNELANVSNCNSMFKGCKSLKQIPKALLWGLSPKTANFYSAFEQCESLEYLDPDLFAHFTQAQKVSLSRIFYGCKSLKTVPTFKYLNLYNDQNEFSMLFTGCESLEQIPEDMFNESAKLCIRAKRLGSTFMNCKSLKTIPESFWENLPLDYIVELNYTFNGCSSLTSESLGFINKLTKVYNWSYAFKDCVSITTLPEAEIEVDGEKVSVSLFDRENYQDYFAGRSLNTRDAVAGCVNLEGYYDKIPQSWGGCWDGTTSKPVITVNSSYPEGEGYYCIDFNVKGQAVAEAYYYLSAKTLVDQVLPSFNNSYAELCSKRGNKIESDYLAAVNSEQGLTLGFDQGVPNVEYILIVCGKNMHGESFAYEVKSTTEVPKGSAEYERYMGEWTVTSTASSTTWADYDQHPVSFDIKIEPFRVDSIYNVYGWGVTKFTDVYPMKMYFEDGKLTAWTGAHHGSVIYYGYPYTDGINYNIALNSFMQAEDGSYNVYMASGEKVGEAEYAEGGFEMQGVTSKDYPDIKCVGFDFCLSMGGQGWSKIFIAPEVVRPELVIKNGDETYAPYIIGPFKFTRKSTTEATTSRTISLNKKLLERNECLPVKLMVDKKAIESEPVASGIYKIGR
;
A
#
# COMPACT_ATOMS: atom_id res chain seq x y z
N MET A 1 21.05 75.09 -12.25
CA MET A 1 21.13 74.77 -10.80
C MET A 1 19.80 74.90 -10.05
N LYS A 2 19.06 76.03 -10.10
CA LYS A 2 17.77 76.16 -9.37
C LYS A 2 16.66 75.17 -9.79
N LYS A 3 16.60 74.71 -11.05
CA LYS A 3 15.61 73.72 -11.52
C LYS A 3 15.92 72.27 -11.09
N CYS A 4 17.16 71.93 -10.77
CA CYS A 4 17.55 70.58 -10.35
C CYS A 4 17.30 70.34 -8.85
N ILE A 5 17.40 71.40 -8.02
CA ILE A 5 17.19 71.31 -6.57
C ILE A 5 15.70 71.15 -6.22
N VAL A 6 14.81 71.81 -6.98
CA VAL A 6 13.35 71.66 -6.81
C VAL A 6 12.88 70.26 -7.23
N MET A 7 13.51 69.66 -8.25
CA MET A 7 13.16 68.32 -8.73
C MET A 7 13.66 67.22 -7.78
N LEU A 8 14.83 67.40 -7.13
CA LEU A 8 15.30 66.49 -6.07
C LEU A 8 14.47 66.60 -4.79
N GLY A 9 14.04 67.80 -4.39
CA GLY A 9 13.18 67.99 -3.21
C GLY A 9 11.80 67.36 -3.34
N ALA A 10 11.20 67.39 -4.54
CA ALA A 10 9.93 66.73 -4.82
C ALA A 10 10.06 65.19 -4.83
N MET A 11 11.18 64.64 -5.32
CA MET A 11 11.46 63.20 -5.25
C MET A 11 11.66 62.69 -3.82
N LEU A 12 12.32 63.47 -2.96
CA LEU A 12 12.52 63.11 -1.54
C LEU A 12 11.21 63.12 -0.73
N MET A 13 10.25 63.99 -1.05
CA MET A 13 8.92 63.97 -0.41
C MET A 13 8.03 62.83 -0.92
N LEU A 14 8.16 62.41 -2.18
CA LEU A 14 7.46 61.23 -2.72
C LEU A 14 8.01 59.91 -2.11
N LEU A 15 9.32 59.83 -1.87
CA LEU A 15 9.96 58.66 -1.23
C LEU A 15 9.61 58.52 0.26
N ALA A 16 9.38 59.63 0.97
CA ALA A 16 8.92 59.63 2.37
C ALA A 16 7.44 59.22 2.52
N SER A 17 6.62 59.45 1.49
CA SER A 17 5.22 58.99 1.45
C SER A 17 5.12 57.48 1.18
N CYS A 18 5.87 56.98 0.19
CA CYS A 18 5.87 55.54 -0.14
C CYS A 18 6.44 54.65 0.98
N THR A 19 7.33 55.16 1.83
CA THR A 19 7.91 54.39 2.95
C THR A 19 6.96 54.26 4.14
N LYS A 20 6.04 55.22 4.33
CA LYS A 20 4.96 55.09 5.33
C LYS A 20 3.89 54.11 4.87
N ASP A 21 3.49 54.17 3.60
CA ASP A 21 2.50 53.24 3.05
C ASP A 21 2.99 51.79 3.06
N LEU A 22 4.27 51.55 2.74
CA LEU A 22 4.87 50.21 2.84
C LEU A 22 4.94 49.71 4.28
N LYS A 23 5.26 50.60 5.25
CA LYS A 23 5.33 50.22 6.66
C LYS A 23 3.94 49.89 7.22
N ASN A 24 2.93 50.67 6.87
CA ASN A 24 1.55 50.38 7.25
C ASN A 24 1.05 49.06 6.63
N GLN A 25 1.42 48.75 5.37
CA GLN A 25 1.09 47.46 4.75
C GLN A 25 1.81 46.28 5.40
N ILE A 26 3.05 46.47 5.88
CA ILE A 26 3.80 45.47 6.63
C ILE A 26 3.17 45.24 8.01
N ASP A 27 2.84 46.32 8.73
CA ASP A 27 2.20 46.24 10.04
C ASP A 27 0.80 45.60 9.94
N GLU A 28 0.07 45.84 8.84
CA GLU A 28 -1.21 45.19 8.52
C GLU A 28 -1.05 43.71 8.17
N LEU A 29 0.02 43.33 7.46
CA LEU A 29 0.36 41.94 7.17
C LEU A 29 0.80 41.17 8.43
N ASP A 30 1.59 41.78 9.32
CA ASP A 30 1.99 41.19 10.61
C ASP A 30 0.78 40.95 11.51
N LYS A 31 -0.18 41.88 11.52
CA LYS A 31 -1.44 41.71 12.24
C LYS A 31 -2.26 40.56 11.66
N ARG A 32 -2.42 40.50 10.33
CA ARG A 32 -3.12 39.37 9.67
C ARG A 32 -2.43 38.03 9.90
N LEU A 33 -1.09 38.02 9.99
CA LEU A 33 -0.32 36.81 10.28
C LEU A 33 -0.56 36.35 11.73
N THR A 34 -0.56 37.29 12.69
CA THR A 34 -0.89 37.02 14.10
C THR A 34 -2.31 36.46 14.24
N ASP A 35 -3.28 37.02 13.48
CA ASP A 35 -4.66 36.54 13.48
C ASP A 35 -4.78 35.12 12.90
N VAL A 36 -4.00 34.80 11.84
CA VAL A 36 -3.91 33.44 11.29
C VAL A 36 -3.24 32.47 12.25
N GLU A 37 -2.19 32.87 12.96
CA GLU A 37 -1.51 32.05 13.97
C GLU A 37 -2.45 31.70 15.14
N ASN A 38 -3.24 32.66 15.59
CA ASN A 38 -4.27 32.45 16.62
C ASN A 38 -5.39 31.52 16.11
N LEU A 39 -5.80 31.67 14.85
CA LEU A 39 -6.78 30.78 14.21
C LEU A 39 -6.26 29.34 14.12
N VAL A 40 -4.99 29.15 13.72
CA VAL A 40 -4.35 27.83 13.63
C VAL A 40 -4.18 27.19 15.01
N ALA A 41 -3.82 27.96 16.04
CA ALA A 41 -3.74 27.47 17.42
C ALA A 41 -5.13 27.03 17.94
N SER A 42 -6.18 27.78 17.60
CA SER A 42 -7.58 27.42 17.88
C SER A 42 -7.98 26.12 17.16
N MET A 43 -7.72 26.02 15.85
CA MET A 43 -7.99 24.82 15.05
C MET A 43 -7.25 23.59 15.57
N ASN A 44 -5.98 23.71 15.96
CA ASN A 44 -5.20 22.60 16.53
C ASN A 44 -5.76 22.13 17.88
N THR A 45 -6.27 23.05 18.69
CA THR A 45 -6.95 22.74 19.95
C THR A 45 -8.27 22.00 19.69
N GLN A 46 -9.04 22.43 18.68
CA GLN A 46 -10.27 21.77 18.26
C GLN A 46 -10.02 20.37 17.65
N LEU A 47 -8.99 20.22 16.83
CA LEU A 47 -8.55 18.93 16.26
C LEU A 47 -8.10 17.95 17.35
N THR A 48 -7.45 18.44 18.40
CA THR A 48 -7.06 17.60 19.55
C THR A 48 -8.28 17.04 20.27
N LYS A 49 -9.31 17.87 20.50
CA LYS A 49 -10.58 17.42 21.08
C LYS A 49 -11.32 16.41 20.18
N LEU A 50 -11.29 16.62 18.86
CA LEU A 50 -11.86 15.68 17.89
C LEU A 50 -11.10 14.33 17.89
N GLN A 51 -9.77 14.36 18.02
CA GLN A 51 -8.96 13.16 18.14
C GLN A 51 -9.25 12.41 19.45
N GLU A 52 -9.43 13.11 20.56
CA GLU A 52 -9.80 12.51 21.85
C GLU A 52 -11.21 11.88 21.83
N LEU A 53 -12.13 12.44 21.04
CA LEU A 53 -13.45 11.88 20.75
C LEU A 53 -13.35 10.59 19.92
N ILE A 54 -12.52 10.58 18.89
CA ILE A 54 -12.28 9.42 18.00
C ILE A 54 -11.54 8.29 18.75
N ASP A 55 -10.61 8.65 19.64
CA ASP A 55 -9.84 7.72 20.46
C ASP A 55 -10.64 7.09 21.62
N GLY A 56 -11.93 7.46 21.80
CA GLY A 56 -12.77 6.98 22.91
C GLY A 56 -12.35 7.47 24.29
N LYS A 57 -11.61 8.59 24.35
CA LYS A 57 -11.19 9.26 25.60
C LYS A 57 -12.20 10.29 26.07
N LEU A 58 -13.03 10.78 25.15
CA LEU A 58 -14.22 11.62 25.35
C LEU A 58 -15.46 10.90 24.81
N PHE A 59 -16.58 11.01 25.52
CA PHE A 59 -17.86 10.42 25.16
C PHE A 59 -18.93 11.52 25.08
N ILE A 60 -19.78 11.50 24.04
CA ILE A 60 -20.93 12.40 23.94
C ILE A 60 -22.00 11.93 24.91
N THR A 61 -22.50 12.84 25.75
CA THR A 61 -23.49 12.56 26.79
C THR A 61 -24.84 13.23 26.54
N GLY A 62 -24.89 14.28 25.71
CA GLY A 62 -26.13 14.99 25.39
C GLY A 62 -25.93 16.07 24.32
N VAL A 63 -27.03 16.43 23.66
CA VAL A 63 -27.12 17.57 22.73
C VAL A 63 -28.38 18.34 23.11
N GLU A 64 -28.23 19.61 23.48
CA GLU A 64 -29.33 20.52 23.85
C GLU A 64 -29.56 21.52 22.71
N ASP A 65 -30.77 21.55 22.16
CA ASP A 65 -31.19 22.57 21.20
C ASP A 65 -31.78 23.77 21.95
N ARG A 66 -31.25 24.98 21.72
CA ARG A 66 -31.71 26.20 22.38
C ARG A 66 -32.62 27.04 21.49
N GLU A 67 -33.54 27.78 22.12
CA GLU A 67 -34.48 28.68 21.42
C GLU A 67 -33.78 29.80 20.63
N ASP A 68 -32.52 30.12 20.95
CA ASP A 68 -31.68 31.10 20.25
C ASP A 68 -30.99 30.55 18.98
N GLY A 69 -31.25 29.28 18.64
CA GLY A 69 -30.65 28.59 17.50
C GLY A 69 -29.33 27.90 17.84
N SER A 70 -28.78 28.02 19.05
CA SER A 70 -27.55 27.29 19.39
C SER A 70 -27.80 25.85 19.84
N HIS A 71 -26.91 24.92 19.47
CA HIS A 71 -26.87 23.54 19.93
C HIS A 71 -25.69 23.35 20.89
N VAL A 72 -25.92 22.88 22.12
CA VAL A 72 -24.84 22.58 23.07
C VAL A 72 -24.59 21.08 23.13
N VAL A 73 -23.38 20.67 22.74
CA VAL A 73 -22.93 19.28 22.82
C VAL A 73 -22.11 19.08 24.09
N SER A 74 -22.53 18.13 24.92
CA SER A 74 -21.89 17.76 26.19
C SER A 74 -20.98 16.54 26.02
N PHE A 75 -19.77 16.61 26.56
CA PHE A 75 -18.78 15.53 26.56
C PHE A 75 -18.35 15.16 27.99
N VAL A 76 -18.10 13.87 28.22
CA VAL A 76 -17.46 13.36 29.44
C VAL A 76 -16.22 12.56 29.10
N ASN A 77 -15.14 12.72 29.86
CA ASN A 77 -13.96 11.86 29.71
C ASN A 77 -14.00 10.65 30.64
N SER A 78 -13.05 9.71 30.46
CA SER A 78 -12.92 8.50 31.31
C SER A 78 -12.71 8.75 32.81
N ARG A 79 -12.49 10.00 33.24
CA ARG A 79 -12.35 10.42 34.65
C ARG A 79 -13.62 11.11 35.19
N GLY A 80 -14.66 11.24 34.38
CA GLY A 80 -15.90 11.92 34.75
C GLY A 80 -15.77 13.45 34.79
N GLU A 81 -14.83 14.02 34.02
CA GLU A 81 -14.68 15.47 33.81
C GLU A 81 -15.51 15.89 32.59
N LEU A 82 -16.20 17.02 32.70
CA LEU A 82 -17.10 17.54 31.67
C LEU A 82 -16.43 18.60 30.80
N SER A 83 -16.80 18.59 29.53
CA SER A 83 -16.60 19.73 28.65
C SER A 83 -17.82 19.90 27.75
N THR A 84 -18.14 21.13 27.36
CA THR A 84 -19.23 21.40 26.41
C THR A 84 -18.68 22.14 25.19
N ILE A 85 -19.38 22.02 24.07
CA ILE A 85 -19.17 22.85 22.89
C ILE A 85 -20.53 23.42 22.49
N THR A 86 -20.63 24.74 22.42
CA THR A 86 -21.79 25.43 21.86
C THR A 86 -21.58 25.61 20.36
N ILE A 87 -22.53 25.16 19.57
CA ILE A 87 -22.65 25.33 18.12
C ILE A 87 -23.78 26.36 17.93
N TYR A 88 -23.66 27.33 17.04
CA TYR A 88 -24.70 28.35 16.85
C TYR A 88 -25.36 28.17 15.48
N ASP A 89 -26.69 28.05 15.39
CA ASP A 89 -27.41 28.34 14.14
C ASP A 89 -27.30 29.83 13.89
N GLY A 90 -26.72 30.19 12.75
CA GLY A 90 -26.54 31.60 12.40
C GLY A 90 -27.89 32.32 12.26
N LYS A 91 -28.25 33.15 13.25
CA LYS A 91 -29.07 34.34 13.05
C LYS A 91 -28.58 35.52 13.87
N ASP A 92 -28.62 36.69 13.23
CA ASP A 92 -28.14 37.98 13.73
C ASP A 92 -28.71 38.33 15.12
N GLY A 93 -27.82 38.44 16.12
CA GLY A 93 -28.15 39.00 17.42
C GLY A 93 -28.15 40.54 17.37
N MET A 94 -29.18 41.18 17.95
CA MET A 94 -29.18 42.63 18.16
C MET A 94 -28.15 43.04 19.22
N THR A 95 -27.19 43.89 18.84
CA THR A 95 -26.12 44.38 19.72
C THR A 95 -26.55 45.64 20.50
N PRO A 96 -26.26 45.75 21.81
CA PRO A 96 -26.58 46.95 22.60
C PRO A 96 -25.67 48.15 22.28
N ASP A 97 -26.26 49.34 22.20
CA ASP A 97 -25.61 50.64 21.96
C ASP A 97 -25.05 51.23 23.26
N ILE A 98 -23.74 51.11 23.51
CA ILE A 98 -23.08 51.70 24.68
C ILE A 98 -22.63 53.13 24.35
N SER A 99 -23.14 54.12 25.09
CA SER A 99 -22.85 55.54 24.89
C SER A 99 -22.61 56.27 26.22
N VAL A 100 -22.39 57.59 26.15
CA VAL A 100 -22.28 58.47 27.31
C VAL A 100 -23.22 59.65 27.15
N LYS A 101 -23.89 60.06 28.24
CA LYS A 101 -24.84 61.18 28.21
C LYS A 101 -24.59 62.12 29.40
N GLN A 102 -24.66 63.42 29.15
CA GLN A 102 -24.48 64.42 30.21
C GLN A 102 -25.77 64.56 31.01
N ALA A 103 -25.69 64.43 32.33
CA ALA A 103 -26.83 64.68 33.21
C ALA A 103 -26.94 66.18 33.55
N PRO A 104 -28.09 66.66 34.08
CA PRO A 104 -28.32 68.08 34.40
C PRO A 104 -27.34 68.69 35.42
N ASP A 105 -26.57 67.86 36.13
CA ASP A 105 -25.51 68.26 37.05
C ASP A 105 -24.18 68.60 36.33
N GLY A 106 -24.15 68.52 35.00
CA GLY A 106 -22.98 68.83 34.17
C GLY A 106 -21.97 67.69 34.04
N LYS A 107 -22.21 66.52 34.64
CA LYS A 107 -21.31 65.36 34.58
C LYS A 107 -21.78 64.33 33.54
N TRP A 108 -20.82 63.59 32.98
CA TRP A 108 -21.06 62.55 31.99
C TRP A 108 -21.17 61.18 32.65
N TYR A 109 -22.18 60.41 32.25
CA TYR A 109 -22.48 59.08 32.77
C TYR A 109 -22.68 58.07 31.62
N TRP A 110 -22.36 56.81 31.87
CA TRP A 110 -22.51 55.72 30.90
C TRP A 110 -23.99 55.40 30.62
N THR A 111 -24.30 55.02 29.37
CA THR A 111 -25.62 54.55 28.93
C THR A 111 -25.53 53.28 28.09
N VAL A 112 -26.55 52.43 28.14
CA VAL A 112 -26.72 51.24 27.29
C VAL A 112 -28.08 51.34 26.62
N ASN A 113 -28.14 51.24 25.29
CA ASN A 113 -29.34 51.47 24.47
C ASN A 113 -30.05 52.79 24.75
N GLY A 114 -29.28 53.85 25.08
CA GLY A 114 -29.82 55.16 25.44
C GLY A 114 -30.31 55.32 26.90
N GLU A 115 -30.29 54.25 27.70
CA GLU A 115 -30.68 54.24 29.12
C GLU A 115 -29.48 54.30 30.06
N TRP A 116 -29.62 54.91 31.24
CA TRP A 116 -28.51 55.09 32.19
C TRP A 116 -27.99 53.78 32.77
N LEU A 117 -26.67 53.63 32.82
CA LEU A 117 -26.02 52.50 33.49
C LEU A 117 -25.79 52.84 34.98
N TYR A 118 -26.17 51.93 35.87
CA TYR A 118 -26.10 52.08 37.32
C TYR A 118 -25.12 51.10 37.97
N ASP A 119 -24.50 51.50 39.08
CA ASP A 119 -23.67 50.62 39.91
C ASP A 119 -24.54 49.71 40.81
N ALA A 120 -23.89 48.79 41.52
CA ALA A 120 -24.53 47.86 42.44
C ALA A 120 -25.26 48.54 43.61
N GLN A 121 -25.05 49.85 43.83
CA GLN A 121 -25.71 50.66 44.86
C GLN A 121 -26.82 51.55 44.29
N GLY A 122 -27.10 51.47 42.98
CA GLY A 122 -28.15 52.21 42.30
C GLY A 122 -27.77 53.63 41.85
N ASN A 123 -26.49 53.99 41.87
CA ASN A 123 -26.00 55.30 41.41
C ASN A 123 -25.56 55.24 39.94
N LYS A 124 -25.73 56.34 39.20
CA LYS A 124 -25.28 56.42 37.80
C LYS A 124 -23.76 56.32 37.72
N LEU A 125 -23.24 55.52 36.80
CA LEU A 125 -21.79 55.29 36.62
C LEU A 125 -21.13 56.50 35.92
N PRO A 126 -20.26 57.30 36.59
CA PRO A 126 -19.66 58.50 36.00
C PRO A 126 -18.44 58.19 35.11
N VAL A 127 -18.18 59.03 34.10
CA VAL A 127 -17.14 58.83 33.06
C VAL A 127 -15.85 59.64 33.36
N THR A 128 -15.45 59.81 34.62
CA THR A 128 -14.51 60.89 35.01
C THR A 128 -13.12 60.85 34.35
N GLY A 129 -12.78 61.98 33.71
CA GLY A 129 -11.43 62.45 33.35
C GLY A 129 -11.49 63.88 32.79
N ASP A 130 -11.01 64.88 33.54
CA ASP A 130 -11.26 66.33 33.36
C ASP A 130 -10.73 67.01 32.07
N ARG A 131 -10.28 66.28 31.03
CA ARG A 131 -9.87 66.90 29.76
C ARG A 131 -9.67 65.95 28.56
N GLY A 132 -10.48 64.90 28.42
CA GLY A 132 -10.45 64.01 27.26
C GLY A 132 -11.79 63.98 26.52
N VAL A 133 -11.78 64.11 25.19
CA VAL A 133 -12.95 63.77 24.37
C VAL A 133 -13.17 62.26 24.54
N SER A 134 -14.34 61.86 25.05
CA SER A 134 -14.67 60.45 25.25
C SER A 134 -14.96 59.80 23.89
N PRO A 135 -14.27 58.71 23.52
CA PRO A 135 -14.51 58.05 22.24
C PRO A 135 -15.94 57.47 22.19
N SER A 136 -16.62 57.67 21.07
CA SER A 136 -17.93 57.06 20.79
C SER A 136 -17.74 55.90 19.83
N ILE A 137 -18.25 54.70 20.14
CA ILE A 137 -18.11 53.52 19.30
C ILE A 137 -19.47 53.17 18.70
N LYS A 138 -19.51 52.80 17.41
CA LYS A 138 -20.70 52.24 16.75
C LYS A 138 -20.33 51.01 15.91
N ILE A 139 -21.31 50.18 15.58
CA ILE A 139 -21.17 49.12 14.58
C ILE A 139 -22.06 49.48 13.39
N GLU A 140 -21.49 49.47 12.19
CA GLU A 140 -22.18 49.73 10.93
C GLU A 140 -21.60 48.77 9.87
N ASP A 141 -22.42 48.18 8.99
CA ASP A 141 -21.97 47.23 7.96
C ASP A 141 -21.03 46.10 8.44
N GLY A 142 -21.30 45.54 9.64
CA GLY A 142 -20.52 44.45 10.22
C GLY A 142 -19.15 44.84 10.78
N LYS A 143 -18.90 46.14 10.99
CA LYS A 143 -17.59 46.68 11.40
C LYS A 143 -17.71 47.67 12.56
N TRP A 144 -16.73 47.61 13.47
CA TRP A 144 -16.55 48.57 14.56
C TRP A 144 -16.08 49.90 13.99
N TYR A 145 -16.62 50.99 14.49
CA TYR A 145 -16.21 52.36 14.20
C TYR A 145 -16.02 53.11 15.51
N VAL A 146 -14.92 53.83 15.66
CA VAL A 146 -14.69 54.73 16.80
C VAL A 146 -14.63 56.17 16.33
N SER A 147 -15.27 57.06 17.07
CA SER A 147 -15.20 58.51 16.88
C SER A 147 -14.47 59.12 18.06
N TYR A 148 -13.48 59.95 17.77
CA TYR A 148 -12.74 60.72 18.79
C TYR A 148 -13.18 62.19 18.83
N ASP A 149 -14.29 62.55 18.18
CA ASP A 149 -14.75 63.92 17.99
C ASP A 149 -16.27 64.12 18.24
N ASN A 150 -16.83 63.36 19.20
CA ASN A 150 -18.25 63.39 19.58
C ASN A 150 -19.21 62.92 18.47
N GLY A 151 -18.82 61.92 17.67
CA GLY A 151 -19.66 61.30 16.65
C GLY A 151 -19.75 62.10 15.35
N ILE A 152 -18.83 63.02 15.09
CA ILE A 152 -18.79 63.82 13.85
C ILE A 152 -18.05 63.06 12.75
N THR A 153 -16.92 62.43 13.08
CA THR A 153 -16.17 61.53 12.20
C THR A 153 -15.92 60.20 12.90
N TYR A 154 -15.98 59.13 12.11
CA TYR A 154 -15.83 57.76 12.56
C TYR A 154 -14.69 57.07 11.81
N ILE A 155 -13.81 56.42 12.55
CA ILE A 155 -12.69 55.62 12.06
C ILE A 155 -13.07 54.16 12.20
N GLU A 156 -13.07 53.42 11.10
CA GLU A 156 -13.24 51.96 11.09
C GLU A 156 -12.13 51.31 11.92
N CYS A 157 -12.51 50.49 12.90
CA CYS A 157 -11.64 49.87 13.89
C CYS A 157 -11.49 48.35 13.70
N GLY A 158 -12.16 47.77 12.70
CA GLY A 158 -12.11 46.34 12.38
C GLY A 158 -13.49 45.69 12.35
N GLN A 159 -13.56 44.41 12.00
CA GLN A 159 -14.81 43.64 11.90
C GLN A 159 -15.48 43.50 13.29
N ALA A 160 -16.79 43.73 13.36
CA ALA A 160 -17.59 43.62 14.58
C ALA A 160 -18.46 42.36 14.64
N THR A 161 -18.60 41.67 13.52
CA THR A 161 -19.24 40.36 13.40
C THR A 161 -18.20 39.34 12.98
N GLY A 162 -18.21 38.16 13.60
CA GLY A 162 -17.48 37.01 13.06
C GLY A 162 -18.12 36.62 11.73
N ASP A 163 -17.36 36.60 10.65
CA ASP A 163 -17.82 36.00 9.40
C ASP A 163 -18.15 34.52 9.66
N ALA A 164 -19.00 33.91 8.84
CA ALA A 164 -19.40 32.49 8.91
C ALA A 164 -18.24 31.48 8.66
N GLY A 165 -17.03 31.80 9.13
CA GLY A 165 -15.81 31.00 9.12
C GLY A 165 -15.44 30.39 10.48
N ASP A 166 -16.22 30.64 11.54
CA ASP A 166 -16.01 30.03 12.86
C ASP A 166 -16.82 28.74 13.08
N GLN A 167 -17.65 28.34 12.10
CA GLN A 167 -18.52 27.16 12.22
C GLN A 167 -17.86 25.92 11.62
N PHE A 168 -17.39 25.02 12.49
CA PHE A 168 -16.84 23.71 12.10
C PHE A 168 -17.95 22.66 11.84
N PHE A 169 -19.13 22.86 12.44
CA PHE A 169 -20.28 21.95 12.38
C PHE A 169 -21.49 22.63 11.74
N LYS A 170 -22.19 21.90 10.87
CA LYS A 170 -23.41 22.31 10.17
C LYS A 170 -24.70 21.94 10.91
N GLU A 171 -24.71 20.78 11.58
CA GLU A 171 -25.87 20.25 12.30
C GLU A 171 -25.39 19.15 13.25
N VAL A 172 -25.97 19.04 14.44
CA VAL A 172 -25.80 17.85 15.28
C VAL A 172 -27.18 17.34 15.66
N ARG A 173 -27.46 16.06 15.41
CA ARG A 173 -28.75 15.45 15.72
C ARG A 173 -28.60 14.06 16.31
N LEU A 174 -29.47 13.69 17.24
CA LEU A 174 -29.52 12.33 17.79
C LEU A 174 -30.33 11.39 16.88
N SER A 175 -29.98 10.10 16.88
CA SER A 175 -30.83 9.07 16.33
C SER A 175 -32.14 8.97 17.11
N SER A 176 -33.20 8.51 16.45
CA SER A 176 -34.54 8.38 17.06
C SER A 176 -34.59 7.44 18.26
N ASP A 177 -33.58 6.58 18.44
CA ASP A 177 -33.39 5.69 19.58
C ASP A 177 -32.37 6.21 20.62
N GLY A 178 -31.82 7.42 20.40
CA GLY A 178 -30.82 8.06 21.28
C GLY A 178 -29.52 7.27 21.44
N LYS A 179 -29.23 6.33 20.54
CA LYS A 179 -28.03 5.48 20.57
C LYS A 179 -26.84 6.10 19.84
N TYR A 180 -27.10 6.96 18.87
CA TYR A 180 -26.08 7.58 18.03
C TYR A 180 -26.27 9.10 17.96
N ALA A 181 -25.18 9.85 18.01
CA ALA A 181 -25.13 11.26 17.64
C ALA A 181 -24.59 11.39 16.22
N TYR A 182 -25.30 12.11 15.37
CA TYR A 182 -24.92 12.45 14.01
C TYR A 182 -24.42 13.89 14.00
N VAL A 183 -23.13 14.07 13.75
CA VAL A 183 -22.48 15.38 13.66
C VAL A 183 -22.19 15.67 12.19
N THR A 184 -22.93 16.57 11.58
CA THR A 184 -22.75 17.03 10.21
C THR A 184 -21.76 18.19 10.21
N LEU A 185 -20.65 18.07 9.48
CA LEU A 185 -19.68 19.15 9.26
C LEU A 185 -20.19 20.13 8.18
N MET A 186 -19.58 21.30 8.09
CA MET A 186 -19.92 22.31 7.07
C MET A 186 -19.77 21.81 5.63
N ASP A 187 -18.86 20.88 5.37
CA ASP A 187 -18.67 20.25 4.06
C ASP A 187 -19.72 19.17 3.74
N GLY A 188 -20.65 18.89 4.66
CA GLY A 188 -21.70 17.88 4.52
C GLY A 188 -21.34 16.49 5.03
N THR A 189 -20.12 16.27 5.55
CA THR A 189 -19.70 15.00 6.15
C THR A 189 -20.50 14.73 7.43
N VAL A 190 -21.15 13.57 7.55
CA VAL A 190 -21.88 13.17 8.76
C VAL A 190 -21.05 12.14 9.55
N LEU A 191 -20.53 12.54 10.70
CA LEU A 191 -19.89 11.65 11.68
C LEU A 191 -20.97 10.99 12.53
N THR A 192 -20.95 9.66 12.64
CA THR A 192 -21.87 8.89 13.49
C THR A 192 -21.13 8.37 14.70
N LEU A 193 -21.56 8.76 15.90
CA LEU A 193 -20.87 8.49 17.16
C LEU A 193 -21.82 7.77 18.12
N GLU A 194 -21.37 6.70 18.78
CA GLU A 194 -22.17 6.02 19.82
C GLU A 194 -22.25 6.88 21.10
N VAL A 195 -23.48 7.05 21.62
CA VAL A 195 -23.74 7.80 22.86
C VAL A 195 -23.53 6.87 24.06
N TYR A 196 -22.63 7.25 24.98
CA TYR A 196 -22.16 6.41 26.08
C TYR A 196 -23.19 6.37 27.24
N LYS A 197 -23.57 5.16 27.71
CA LYS A 197 -24.70 4.93 28.65
C LYS A 197 -24.33 4.18 29.93
N GLU A 198 -23.27 4.55 30.66
CA GLU A 198 -23.12 4.10 32.05
C GLU A 198 -23.79 5.10 33.01
N PHE A 199 -24.61 4.63 33.97
CA PHE A 199 -25.29 5.51 34.94
C PHE A 199 -24.28 6.20 35.87
N GLY A 200 -24.20 7.53 35.86
CA GLY A 200 -23.13 8.26 36.53
C GLY A 200 -23.31 9.77 36.51
N ILE A 201 -22.53 10.51 37.33
CA ILE A 201 -22.55 11.98 37.37
C ILE A 201 -21.14 12.57 37.21
N ALA A 202 -21.02 13.50 36.27
CA ALA A 202 -19.83 14.27 35.99
C ALA A 202 -20.09 15.75 36.32
N ILE A 203 -19.07 16.47 36.81
CA ILE A 203 -19.19 17.84 37.33
C ILE A 203 -17.92 18.61 36.98
N SER A 204 -18.03 19.79 36.37
CA SER A 204 -16.86 20.64 36.04
C SER A 204 -16.54 21.60 37.20
N VAL A 205 -15.34 21.51 37.76
CA VAL A 205 -14.84 22.40 38.84
C VAL A 205 -13.42 22.86 38.50
N GLU A 206 -13.31 23.91 37.67
CA GLU A 206 -12.01 24.47 37.22
C GLU A 206 -11.18 25.06 38.36
N SER A 207 -11.85 25.66 39.34
CA SER A 207 -11.25 26.11 40.60
C SER A 207 -12.21 25.77 41.75
N ALA A 208 -11.68 25.17 42.81
CA ALA A 208 -12.43 24.89 44.03
C ALA A 208 -12.66 26.15 44.88
N PHE A 209 -12.13 27.31 44.46
CA PHE A 209 -12.23 28.57 45.18
C PHE A 209 -13.48 29.37 44.80
N ILE A 210 -14.21 29.80 45.84
CA ILE A 210 -15.37 30.70 45.74
C ILE A 210 -15.14 31.85 46.72
N SER A 211 -15.14 33.10 46.26
CA SER A 211 -14.93 34.25 47.16
C SER A 211 -15.98 34.28 48.29
N THR A 212 -15.60 34.74 49.49
CA THR A 212 -16.55 34.80 50.63
C THR A 212 -17.84 35.54 50.27
N GLY A 213 -18.99 34.95 50.61
CA GLY A 213 -20.31 35.50 50.30
C GLY A 213 -20.72 35.45 48.83
N GLN A 214 -19.89 34.90 47.93
CA GLN A 214 -20.26 34.67 46.54
C GLN A 214 -20.93 33.32 46.34
N THR A 215 -21.70 33.25 45.27
CA THR A 215 -22.33 32.03 44.77
C THR A 215 -21.74 31.73 43.40
N LYS A 216 -21.33 30.47 43.17
CA LYS A 216 -20.90 29.99 41.85
C LYS A 216 -21.77 28.80 41.42
N GLU A 217 -22.04 28.73 40.14
CA GLU A 217 -22.74 27.61 39.50
C GLU A 217 -21.70 26.64 38.90
N PHE A 218 -21.83 25.35 39.19
CA PHE A 218 -20.99 24.28 38.62
C PHE A 218 -21.87 23.35 37.78
N ALA A 219 -21.65 23.33 36.47
CA ALA A 219 -22.42 22.48 35.58
C ALA A 219 -22.18 20.98 35.88
N TYR A 220 -23.25 20.19 35.88
CA TYR A 220 -23.20 18.74 35.95
C TYR A 220 -23.92 18.09 34.76
N VAL A 221 -23.54 16.84 34.48
CA VAL A 221 -24.23 15.95 33.54
C VAL A 221 -24.34 14.58 34.17
N ILE A 222 -25.53 14.00 34.09
CA ILE A 222 -25.84 12.65 34.52
C ILE A 222 -25.94 11.77 33.27
N THR A 223 -25.02 10.82 33.13
CA THR A 223 -25.09 9.79 32.10
C THR A 223 -26.10 8.74 32.50
N GLY A 224 -26.92 8.28 31.54
CA GLY A 224 -27.90 7.22 31.79
C GLY A 224 -29.15 7.66 32.57
N ALA A 225 -29.38 8.97 32.72
CA ALA A 225 -30.57 9.50 33.39
C ALA A 225 -31.87 9.15 32.64
N ASP A 226 -32.95 9.05 33.40
CA ASP A 226 -34.32 8.88 32.94
C ASP A 226 -35.29 9.68 33.83
N GLU A 227 -36.60 9.56 33.57
CA GLU A 227 -37.66 10.24 34.33
C GLU A 227 -37.68 9.93 35.84
N ASN A 228 -36.98 8.90 36.30
CA ASN A 228 -36.89 8.50 37.71
C ASN A 228 -35.57 8.93 38.37
N THR A 229 -34.70 9.61 37.63
CA THR A 229 -33.39 10.03 38.11
C THR A 229 -33.50 11.26 39.01
N GLU A 230 -32.93 11.17 40.22
CA GLU A 230 -32.96 12.25 41.21
C GLU A 230 -31.54 12.62 41.66
N LEU A 231 -31.20 13.91 41.63
CA LEU A 231 -29.96 14.44 42.18
C LEU A 231 -30.28 15.34 43.38
N GLU A 232 -29.82 14.95 44.56
CA GLU A 232 -29.86 15.75 45.77
C GLU A 232 -28.45 16.25 46.13
N VAL A 233 -28.33 17.50 46.57
CA VAL A 233 -27.08 18.05 47.08
C VAL A 233 -27.23 18.48 48.53
N LEU A 234 -26.22 18.17 49.32
CA LEU A 234 -26.16 18.44 50.74
C LEU A 234 -24.88 19.20 51.03
N ALA A 235 -24.98 20.49 51.29
CA ALA A 235 -23.87 21.25 51.82
C ALA A 235 -23.66 20.93 53.30
N LYS A 236 -22.40 20.75 53.71
CA LYS A 236 -21.99 20.59 55.11
C LYS A 236 -21.36 21.87 55.64
N GLY A 237 -21.76 22.23 56.87
CA GLY A 237 -21.25 23.41 57.56
C GLY A 237 -22.11 24.63 57.24
N ASN A 238 -21.47 25.81 57.15
CA ASN A 238 -22.13 27.09 56.86
C ASN A 238 -22.21 27.40 55.36
N TRP A 239 -22.01 26.37 54.52
CA TRP A 239 -22.10 26.46 53.08
C TRP A 239 -23.53 26.14 52.66
N ASP A 240 -23.97 26.76 51.57
CA ASP A 240 -25.24 26.42 50.95
C ASP A 240 -24.98 25.76 49.59
N ALA A 241 -25.81 24.78 49.23
CA ALA A 241 -25.77 24.19 47.92
C ALA A 241 -27.17 23.76 47.50
N GLU A 242 -27.52 24.04 46.25
CA GLU A 242 -28.78 23.61 45.65
C GLU A 242 -28.56 23.07 44.23
N VAL A 243 -29.46 22.19 43.81
CA VAL A 243 -29.52 21.72 42.43
C VAL A 243 -30.48 22.59 41.65
N LYS A 244 -29.99 23.17 40.56
CA LYS A 244 -30.79 23.87 39.56
C LYS A 244 -30.79 23.02 38.29
N ALA A 245 -31.67 22.02 38.26
CA ALA A 245 -31.81 21.12 37.13
C ALA A 245 -32.36 21.87 35.91
N THR A 246 -31.80 21.62 34.73
CA THR A 246 -32.32 22.11 33.45
C THR A 246 -33.13 21.02 32.73
N ASP A 247 -32.72 19.76 32.88
CA ASP A 247 -33.45 18.56 32.45
C ASP A 247 -33.08 17.36 33.36
N GLU A 248 -33.54 16.14 33.02
CA GLU A 248 -33.27 14.91 33.80
C GLU A 248 -31.77 14.55 33.87
N SER A 249 -30.99 15.01 32.90
CA SER A 249 -29.57 14.70 32.72
C SER A 249 -28.62 15.90 32.89
N HIS A 250 -29.10 17.15 32.91
CA HIS A 250 -28.27 18.35 32.99
C HIS A 250 -28.76 19.34 34.06
N GLY A 251 -27.83 20.16 34.54
CA GLY A 251 -28.16 21.27 35.42
C GLY A 251 -26.92 21.87 36.07
N PHE A 252 -27.14 22.68 37.10
CA PHE A 252 -26.09 23.31 37.88
C PHE A 252 -26.18 22.92 39.36
N ILE A 253 -25.03 22.65 39.97
CA ILE A 253 -24.90 22.69 41.42
C ILE A 253 -24.51 24.12 41.76
N VAL A 254 -25.44 24.85 42.34
CA VAL A 254 -25.22 26.22 42.81
C VAL A 254 -24.63 26.12 44.21
N VAL A 255 -23.43 26.65 44.43
CA VAL A 255 -22.75 26.59 45.72
C VAL A 255 -22.49 28.00 46.21
N SER A 256 -23.03 28.33 47.39
CA SER A 256 -22.82 29.62 48.04
C SER A 256 -21.80 29.48 49.17
N ALA A 257 -20.74 30.26 49.06
CA ALA A 257 -19.73 30.37 50.09
C ALA A 257 -20.24 31.20 51.28
N PRO A 258 -19.88 30.83 52.52
CA PRO A 258 -20.17 31.66 53.69
C PRO A 258 -19.44 33.01 53.61
N SER A 259 -19.87 33.97 54.43
CA SER A 259 -19.27 35.30 54.55
C SER A 259 -17.88 35.30 55.22
N GLU A 260 -17.41 34.15 55.68
CA GLU A 260 -16.10 33.95 56.31
C GLU A 260 -15.31 32.87 55.57
N ALA A 261 -13.98 32.90 55.69
CA ALA A 261 -13.11 31.91 55.06
C ALA A 261 -13.28 30.53 55.70
N SER A 262 -13.52 29.50 54.89
CA SER A 262 -13.73 28.13 55.38
C SER A 262 -13.60 27.09 54.27
N THR A 263 -13.48 25.82 54.64
CA THR A 263 -13.59 24.69 53.69
C THR A 263 -15.00 24.10 53.77
N GLY A 264 -15.72 24.08 52.64
CA GLY A 264 -17.05 23.51 52.50
C GLY A 264 -17.03 22.14 51.84
N ARG A 265 -17.96 21.25 52.21
CA ARG A 265 -18.18 20.00 51.48
C ARG A 265 -19.60 19.95 50.98
N VAL A 266 -19.76 19.67 49.68
CA VAL A 266 -21.06 19.44 49.05
C VAL A 266 -21.13 17.98 48.67
N VAL A 267 -22.03 17.24 49.32
CA VAL A 267 -22.27 15.83 49.03
C VAL A 267 -23.38 15.76 48.00
N LEU A 268 -23.14 15.03 46.92
CA LEU A 268 -24.12 14.74 45.88
C LEU A 268 -24.63 13.32 46.06
N LEU A 269 -25.93 13.16 45.95
CA LEU A 269 -26.63 11.88 45.98
C LEU A 269 -27.41 11.76 44.68
N LEU A 270 -26.90 10.95 43.76
CA LEU A 270 -27.57 10.64 42.50
C LEU A 270 -28.27 9.28 42.62
N GLY A 271 -29.59 9.22 42.47
CA GLY A 271 -30.38 8.00 42.42
C GLY A 271 -30.97 7.71 41.05
N ASP A 272 -31.05 6.44 40.66
CA ASP A 272 -31.75 5.96 39.43
C ASP A 272 -33.25 5.69 39.63
N GLY A 273 -33.80 6.09 40.79
CA GLY A 273 -35.19 5.82 41.16
C GLY A 273 -35.56 4.36 41.45
N ALA A 274 -34.60 3.42 41.35
CA ALA A 274 -34.86 1.98 41.52
C ALA A 274 -33.96 1.30 42.56
N SER A 275 -32.64 1.22 42.33
CA SER A 275 -31.74 0.40 43.15
C SER A 275 -30.29 0.90 43.25
N LYS A 276 -29.90 1.88 42.43
CA LYS A 276 -28.53 2.43 42.45
C LYS A 276 -28.55 3.86 42.96
N THR A 277 -27.69 4.12 43.94
CA THR A 277 -27.37 5.47 44.41
C THR A 277 -25.87 5.69 44.34
N ILE A 278 -25.46 6.76 43.68
CA ILE A 278 -24.06 7.19 43.57
C ILE A 278 -23.89 8.41 44.49
N MET A 279 -23.03 8.26 45.51
CA MET A 279 -22.63 9.38 46.36
C MET A 279 -21.29 9.94 45.88
N ARG A 280 -21.23 11.25 45.65
CA ARG A 280 -19.98 11.98 45.37
C ARG A 280 -19.81 13.09 46.40
N THR A 281 -18.58 13.45 46.76
CA THR A 281 -18.33 14.60 47.65
C THR A 281 -17.41 15.58 46.94
N LEU A 282 -17.90 16.80 46.74
CA LEU A 282 -17.12 17.96 46.33
C LEU A 282 -16.62 18.72 47.55
N THR A 283 -15.48 19.37 47.42
CA THR A 283 -14.89 20.18 48.48
C THR A 283 -14.49 21.52 47.88
N PHE A 284 -14.98 22.60 48.48
CA PHE A 284 -14.77 23.98 48.06
C PHE A 284 -14.07 24.75 49.17
N VAL A 285 -13.40 25.83 48.79
CA VAL A 285 -12.69 26.72 49.71
C VAL A 285 -13.24 28.13 49.52
N SER A 286 -13.65 28.79 50.61
CA SER A 286 -14.05 30.19 50.62
C SER A 286 -12.99 31.05 51.26
N GLY A 287 -12.74 32.22 50.67
CA GLY A 287 -11.78 33.19 51.18
C GLY A 287 -11.72 34.45 50.32
N THR A 288 -10.76 35.31 50.61
CA THR A 288 -10.33 36.44 49.80
C THR A 288 -9.08 36.02 49.04
N MET A 289 -9.02 36.25 47.73
CA MET A 289 -7.84 35.94 46.90
C MET A 289 -7.67 37.05 45.86
N HIS A 290 -6.51 37.71 45.87
CA HIS A 290 -6.12 38.67 44.86
C HIS A 290 -4.65 38.45 44.50
N VAL A 291 -4.38 38.10 43.25
CA VAL A 291 -3.02 37.94 42.72
C VAL A 291 -2.64 39.16 41.90
N SER A 292 -1.40 39.63 42.02
CA SER A 292 -0.91 40.81 41.31
C SER A 292 -0.81 40.65 39.78
N THR A 293 -0.76 39.41 39.28
CA THR A 293 -0.61 39.09 37.85
C THR A 293 -1.08 37.67 37.52
N THR A 294 -1.48 37.44 36.27
CA THR A 294 -1.81 36.11 35.73
C THR A 294 -0.63 35.45 35.00
N SER A 295 0.43 36.21 34.70
CA SER A 295 1.67 35.71 34.11
C SER A 295 2.92 36.42 34.63
N VAL A 296 4.05 35.72 34.58
CA VAL A 296 5.38 36.26 34.86
C VAL A 296 6.30 36.00 33.67
N ASP A 297 6.75 37.07 33.02
CA ASP A 297 7.71 37.01 31.93
C ASP A 297 9.13 37.25 32.43
N SER A 298 10.01 36.29 32.19
CA SER A 298 11.44 36.38 32.54
C SER A 298 12.31 36.56 31.31
N PRO A 299 13.33 37.44 31.37
CA PRO A 299 14.41 37.44 30.39
C PRO A 299 15.21 36.13 30.40
N ALA A 300 15.98 35.89 29.33
CA ALA A 300 16.74 34.66 29.12
C ALA A 300 17.80 34.41 30.19
N ASN A 301 18.38 35.45 30.78
CA ASN A 301 19.35 35.33 31.88
C ASN A 301 18.73 34.87 33.21
N GLY A 302 17.40 34.76 33.28
CA GLY A 302 16.68 34.37 34.49
C GLY A 302 16.71 35.47 35.55
N GLY A 303 16.38 35.08 36.78
CA GLY A 303 16.28 36.01 37.90
C GLY A 303 15.28 35.55 38.95
N THR A 304 15.07 36.39 39.96
CA THR A 304 14.04 36.20 40.97
C THR A 304 12.88 37.14 40.68
N PHE A 305 11.67 36.59 40.65
CA PHE A 305 10.44 37.32 40.38
C PHE A 305 9.47 37.13 41.54
N ASP A 306 8.82 38.21 41.96
CA ASP A 306 7.83 38.19 43.04
C ASP A 306 6.43 38.21 42.45
N VAL A 307 5.58 37.29 42.92
CA VAL A 307 4.13 37.32 42.75
C VAL A 307 3.52 37.74 44.08
N GLU A 308 2.76 38.83 44.12
CA GLU A 308 2.07 39.26 45.33
C GLU A 308 0.67 38.65 45.37
N VAL A 309 0.40 37.87 46.42
CA VAL A 309 -0.89 37.20 46.65
C VAL A 309 -1.47 37.75 47.95
N THR A 310 -2.56 38.50 47.87
CA THR A 310 -3.31 38.94 49.04
C THR A 310 -4.44 37.97 49.30
N THR A 311 -4.38 37.27 50.43
CA THR A 311 -5.36 36.25 50.79
C THR A 311 -5.54 36.12 52.30
N ASP A 312 -6.72 35.65 52.71
CA ASP A 312 -7.03 35.20 54.06
C ASP A 312 -6.89 33.67 54.23
N LEU A 313 -6.47 32.97 53.17
CA LEU A 313 -6.23 31.53 53.14
C LEU A 313 -4.75 31.21 53.32
N ALA A 314 -4.44 30.12 54.02
CA ALA A 314 -3.10 29.55 54.03
C ALA A 314 -2.82 28.86 52.68
N VAL A 315 -1.98 29.43 51.83
CA VAL A 315 -1.65 28.86 50.51
C VAL A 315 -0.29 28.16 50.51
N THR A 316 -0.20 27.07 49.75
CA THR A 316 1.05 26.34 49.49
C THR A 316 1.36 26.44 47.99
N PRO A 317 2.37 27.22 47.58
CA PRO A 317 2.76 27.29 46.17
C PRO A 317 3.49 26.03 45.72
N SER A 318 3.30 25.63 44.46
CA SER A 318 4.06 24.57 43.80
C SER A 318 4.29 24.90 42.32
N LEU A 319 5.43 24.45 41.78
CA LEU A 319 5.71 24.52 40.34
C LEU A 319 5.29 23.23 39.66
N GLU A 320 4.40 23.32 38.68
CA GLU A 320 3.90 22.16 37.94
C GLU A 320 5.01 21.46 37.16
N GLY A 321 5.07 20.13 37.24
CA GLY A 321 6.09 19.32 36.56
C GLY A 321 7.47 19.34 37.21
N ASN A 322 7.66 20.10 38.31
CA ASN A 322 8.94 20.25 39.01
C ASN A 322 10.13 20.54 38.04
N PRO A 323 10.04 21.60 37.23
CA PRO A 323 11.10 21.95 36.29
C PRO A 323 12.42 22.14 37.03
N THR A 324 13.49 21.57 36.50
CA THR A 324 14.83 21.70 37.10
C THR A 324 15.37 23.14 37.05
N TRP A 325 14.77 24.00 36.21
CA TRP A 325 15.22 25.37 35.97
C TRP A 325 14.44 26.44 36.77
N ALA A 326 13.42 26.05 37.56
CA ALA A 326 12.65 26.97 38.38
C ALA A 326 12.50 26.49 39.83
N HIS A 327 12.67 27.39 40.80
CA HIS A 327 12.71 27.07 42.22
C HIS A 327 11.92 28.08 43.06
N LEU A 328 11.16 27.60 44.06
CA LEU A 328 10.47 28.43 45.04
C LEU A 328 11.42 28.85 46.16
N LEU A 329 11.43 30.14 46.53
CA LEU A 329 12.42 30.68 47.47
C LEU A 329 11.93 30.89 48.93
N SER A 330 10.66 31.22 49.20
CA SER A 330 10.01 31.14 50.55
C SER A 330 8.60 31.76 50.59
N THR A 331 7.76 31.38 51.57
CA THR A 331 6.51 32.07 51.98
C THR A 331 6.53 32.40 53.49
N LYS A 332 5.73 33.37 53.96
CA LYS A 332 5.49 33.66 55.40
C LYS A 332 4.00 33.87 55.66
N ALA A 333 3.47 33.24 56.72
CA ALA A 333 2.04 33.20 57.07
C ALA A 333 1.61 34.18 58.20
N GLY A 334 0.34 34.59 58.21
CA GLY A 334 -0.33 35.52 59.14
C GLY A 334 -1.78 35.87 58.72
N GLU A 335 -2.64 36.30 59.66
CA GLU A 335 -4.08 36.58 59.42
C GLU A 335 -4.30 37.79 58.47
N VAL A 336 -5.01 37.55 57.35
CA VAL A 336 -5.15 38.42 56.15
C VAL A 336 -3.83 39.11 55.79
N HIS A 337 -3.07 38.47 54.91
CA HIS A 337 -1.76 38.97 54.52
C HIS A 337 -1.59 39.06 53.02
N THR A 338 -0.66 39.93 52.62
CA THR A 338 -0.02 39.85 51.30
C THR A 338 1.20 38.93 51.44
N GLU A 339 1.10 37.72 50.88
CA GLU A 339 2.25 36.85 50.67
C GLU A 339 3.02 37.29 49.43
N LYS A 340 4.35 37.28 49.51
CA LYS A 340 5.23 37.37 48.34
C LYS A 340 5.73 35.98 48.02
N ILE A 341 5.36 35.46 46.86
CA ILE A 341 5.84 34.18 46.35
C ILE A 341 6.97 34.50 45.37
N SER A 342 8.19 34.23 45.79
CA SER A 342 9.38 34.44 44.96
C SER A 342 9.75 33.17 44.19
N VAL A 343 9.82 33.27 42.87
CA VAL A 343 10.29 32.20 41.98
C VAL A 343 11.65 32.58 41.40
N SER A 344 12.63 31.69 41.54
CA SER A 344 13.95 31.81 40.93
C SER A 344 14.02 31.00 39.66
N LEU A 345 14.46 31.61 38.56
CA LEU A 345 14.66 30.96 37.27
C LEU A 345 16.15 30.93 36.90
N GLU A 346 16.66 29.76 36.54
CA GLU A 346 18.00 29.61 35.97
C GLU A 346 18.08 30.26 34.57
N PRO A 347 19.27 30.58 34.06
CA PRO A 347 19.43 31.01 32.67
C PRO A 347 18.87 30.00 31.67
N ASN A 348 18.24 30.50 30.60
CA ASN A 348 17.82 29.72 29.45
C ASN A 348 18.85 29.88 28.33
N ASP A 349 19.74 28.89 28.20
CA ASP A 349 20.77 28.85 27.15
C ASP A 349 20.27 28.22 25.84
N THR A 350 18.96 27.95 25.75
CA THR A 350 18.35 27.31 24.58
C THR A 350 17.69 28.35 23.67
N PRO A 351 17.59 28.07 22.36
CA PRO A 351 16.94 28.99 21.42
C PRO A 351 15.41 29.03 21.53
N ASN A 352 14.82 28.21 22.41
CA ASN A 352 13.38 28.06 22.54
C ASN A 352 12.89 28.66 23.87
N THR A 353 11.72 29.29 23.84
CA THR A 353 11.00 29.72 25.04
C THR A 353 10.66 28.49 25.89
N ARG A 354 10.77 28.59 27.21
CA ARG A 354 10.32 27.54 28.13
C ARG A 354 9.31 28.09 29.12
N GLN A 355 8.35 27.26 29.51
CA GLN A 355 7.25 27.69 30.38
C GLN A 355 6.88 26.62 31.42
N CYS A 356 6.31 27.04 32.54
CA CYS A 356 5.71 26.19 33.56
C CYS A 356 4.61 26.95 34.32
N ASN A 357 3.76 26.25 35.05
CA ASN A 357 2.72 26.87 35.87
C ASN A 357 3.13 26.92 37.34
N LEU A 358 2.94 28.08 37.98
CA LEU A 358 2.90 28.23 39.43
C LEU A 358 1.46 28.02 39.88
N VAL A 359 1.22 26.95 40.62
CA VAL A 359 -0.10 26.56 41.10
C VAL A 359 -0.18 26.79 42.60
N LEU A 360 -1.22 27.50 43.04
CA LEU A 360 -1.47 27.77 44.46
C LEU A 360 -2.46 26.75 45.00
N TYR A 361 -2.09 26.11 46.12
CA TYR A 361 -2.92 25.11 46.78
C TYR A 361 -3.43 25.57 48.14
N HIS A 362 -4.67 25.26 48.48
CA HIS A 362 -5.18 25.29 49.86
C HIS A 362 -5.69 23.89 50.22
N GLU A 363 -5.16 23.29 51.29
CA GLU A 363 -5.51 21.92 51.73
C GLU A 363 -5.50 20.86 50.60
N GLY A 364 -4.54 20.99 49.67
CA GLY A 364 -4.40 20.08 48.51
C GLY A 364 -5.35 20.35 47.34
N LYS A 365 -6.06 21.48 47.32
CA LYS A 365 -6.94 21.93 46.22
C LYS A 365 -6.34 23.12 45.49
N VAL A 366 -6.43 23.12 44.16
CA VAL A 366 -6.02 24.27 43.33
C VAL A 366 -6.98 25.42 43.60
N VAL A 367 -6.42 26.55 44.02
CA VAL A 367 -7.16 27.81 44.21
C VAL A 367 -6.82 28.84 43.13
N GLU A 368 -5.62 28.78 42.55
CA GLU A 368 -5.17 29.67 41.46
C GLU A 368 -4.01 29.08 40.64
N THR A 369 -3.87 29.50 39.37
CA THR A 369 -2.77 29.10 38.46
C THR A 369 -2.18 30.30 37.73
N ILE A 370 -0.85 30.40 37.71
CA ILE A 370 -0.10 31.52 37.12
C ILE A 370 0.94 30.97 36.13
N LEU A 371 0.96 31.49 34.91
CA LEU A 371 1.91 31.04 33.88
C LEU A 371 3.28 31.73 34.07
N ILE A 372 4.34 30.94 34.08
CA ILE A 372 5.73 31.43 34.07
C ILE A 372 6.32 31.16 32.69
N CYS A 373 6.72 32.22 31.99
CA CYS A 373 7.36 32.16 30.69
C CYS A 373 8.78 32.71 30.76
N GLN A 374 9.75 31.98 30.22
CA GLN A 374 11.12 32.46 30.11
C GLN A 374 11.56 32.56 28.66
N ALA A 375 12.02 33.75 28.28
CA ALA A 375 12.52 34.06 26.95
C ALA A 375 13.69 33.15 26.52
N PRO A 376 13.84 32.88 25.21
CA PRO A 376 14.96 32.12 24.66
C PRO A 376 16.27 32.90 24.74
N ALA A 377 17.40 32.20 24.70
CA ALA A 377 18.71 32.80 24.47
C ALA A 377 18.75 33.56 23.14
N THR A 378 19.45 34.69 23.13
CA THR A 378 19.78 35.44 21.91
C THR A 378 21.19 35.08 21.44
N TYR A 379 21.36 35.06 20.13
CA TYR A 379 22.63 34.70 19.48
C TYR A 379 23.11 35.82 18.57
N PRO A 380 24.43 35.96 18.35
CA PRO A 380 24.96 36.94 17.41
C PRO A 380 24.38 36.75 16.01
N GLU A 381 24.03 37.83 15.30
CA GLU A 381 23.41 37.76 13.97
C GLU A 381 24.30 37.08 12.93
N GLU A 382 25.62 37.14 13.10
CA GLU A 382 26.59 36.50 12.23
C GLU A 382 26.66 34.98 12.39
N ALA A 383 26.15 34.44 13.51
CA ALA A 383 26.26 33.03 13.84
C ALA A 383 25.14 32.20 13.19
N MET A 384 25.50 31.10 12.53
CA MET A 384 24.56 30.01 12.31
C MET A 384 24.35 29.28 13.63
N VAL A 385 23.10 29.01 13.98
CA VAL A 385 22.72 28.36 15.25
C VAL A 385 22.01 27.05 14.94
N LEU A 386 22.54 25.95 15.46
CA LEU A 386 22.01 24.59 15.30
C LEU A 386 21.73 23.98 16.67
N VAL A 387 20.63 23.25 16.79
CA VAL A 387 20.41 22.34 17.92
C VAL A 387 20.87 20.95 17.50
N VAL A 388 21.80 20.36 18.24
CA VAL A 388 22.35 19.04 17.95
C VAL A 388 22.13 18.07 19.11
N LYS A 389 22.04 16.78 18.80
CA LYS A 389 22.07 15.70 19.79
C LYS A 389 23.19 14.73 19.44
N PRO A 390 24.19 14.51 20.33
CA PRO A 390 25.28 13.60 20.05
C PRO A 390 24.76 12.16 19.86
N ALA A 391 25.37 11.43 18.92
CA ALA A 391 24.97 10.07 18.64
C ALA A 391 25.26 9.15 19.84
N GLU A 392 24.28 8.31 20.24
CA GLU A 392 24.41 7.45 21.43
C GLU A 392 25.60 6.49 21.36
N ARG A 393 25.94 6.06 20.14
CA ARG A 393 26.97 5.05 19.89
C ARG A 393 28.37 5.51 20.33
N ASP A 394 28.73 6.75 20.04
CA ASP A 394 30.10 7.26 20.21
C ASP A 394 30.17 8.62 20.90
N LYS A 395 29.01 9.16 21.31
CA LYS A 395 28.86 10.46 21.97
C LYS A 395 29.38 11.63 21.12
N LYS A 396 29.46 11.47 19.79
CA LYS A 396 29.96 12.50 18.89
C LYS A 396 28.86 13.23 18.14
N VAL A 397 29.18 14.45 17.72
CA VAL A 397 28.51 15.12 16.60
C VAL A 397 29.50 15.29 15.46
N ILE A 398 29.09 14.97 14.24
CA ILE A 398 29.86 15.26 13.02
C ILE A 398 29.02 16.15 12.10
N LEU A 399 29.47 17.39 11.87
CA LEU A 399 28.78 18.31 10.96
C LEU A 399 29.29 18.12 9.53
N GLY A 400 28.41 18.00 8.53
CA GLY A 400 28.79 17.88 7.11
C GLY A 400 29.29 19.18 6.47
N ALA A 401 30.09 19.95 7.20
CA ALA A 401 30.68 21.21 6.75
C ALA A 401 31.77 20.95 5.68
N THR A 402 31.67 21.63 4.55
CA THR A 402 32.68 21.57 3.46
C THR A 402 33.55 22.82 3.44
N TYR A 403 34.86 22.61 3.37
CA TYR A 403 35.88 23.66 3.30
C TYR A 403 36.39 23.91 1.86
N ARG A 404 36.92 25.13 1.59
CA ARG A 404 37.70 25.50 0.39
C ARG A 404 38.95 26.31 0.78
N LYS A 405 40.03 26.20 -0.01
CA LYS A 405 41.26 26.98 0.18
C LYS A 405 41.00 28.49 0.40
N GLY A 406 41.38 29.00 1.58
CA GLY A 406 41.36 30.44 1.89
C GLY A 406 40.20 30.94 2.77
N ILE A 407 39.30 30.05 3.22
CA ILE A 407 38.21 30.38 4.16
C ILE A 407 38.47 29.80 5.56
N SER A 408 37.91 30.39 6.60
CA SER A 408 37.99 29.88 7.97
C SER A 408 36.66 30.08 8.69
N TYR A 409 36.29 29.11 9.54
CA TYR A 409 35.12 29.21 10.40
C TYR A 409 35.44 28.76 11.82
N VAL A 410 34.67 29.26 12.78
CA VAL A 410 34.79 28.95 14.20
C VAL A 410 33.52 28.24 14.65
N ILE A 411 33.68 27.13 15.38
CA ILE A 411 32.57 26.40 15.99
C ILE A 411 32.64 26.57 17.50
N ASP A 412 31.54 27.03 18.09
CA ASP A 412 31.23 26.88 19.50
C ASP A 412 30.30 25.68 19.64
N TRP A 413 30.74 24.62 20.32
CA TRP A 413 29.99 23.38 20.44
C TRP A 413 28.89 23.42 21.51
N GLY A 414 28.77 24.53 22.26
CA GLY A 414 27.66 24.73 23.19
C GLY A 414 27.73 23.91 24.49
N ASP A 415 28.83 23.20 24.74
CA ASP A 415 29.08 22.44 25.96
C ASP A 415 30.05 23.15 26.94
N GLY A 416 30.44 24.39 26.63
CA GLY A 416 31.42 25.17 27.40
C GLY A 416 32.87 24.83 27.08
N SER A 417 33.13 23.92 26.15
CA SER A 417 34.48 23.66 25.64
C SER A 417 35.04 24.87 24.87
N LYS A 418 36.37 24.86 24.66
CA LYS A 418 37.01 25.94 23.91
C LYS A 418 36.52 25.93 22.47
N LYS A 419 36.11 27.10 21.97
CA LYS A 419 35.73 27.30 20.56
C LYS A 419 36.82 26.80 19.62
N ASP A 420 36.42 25.96 18.67
CA ASP A 420 37.32 25.40 17.68
C ASP A 420 37.48 26.36 16.51
N THR A 421 38.71 26.84 16.32
CA THR A 421 39.07 27.53 15.07
C THR A 421 39.42 26.49 14.03
N ILE A 422 38.49 26.19 13.12
CA ILE A 422 38.67 25.16 12.12
C ILE A 422 39.38 25.76 10.90
N LEU A 423 40.64 25.36 10.73
CA LEU A 423 41.44 25.66 9.55
C LEU A 423 41.44 24.45 8.63
N ASN A 424 41.01 24.65 7.38
CA ASN A 424 41.29 23.72 6.29
C ASN A 424 40.77 22.28 6.44
N LYS A 425 39.69 22.07 7.21
CA LYS A 425 39.12 20.75 7.48
C LYS A 425 37.61 20.71 7.14
N SER A 426 37.20 19.67 6.43
CA SER A 426 35.79 19.29 6.26
C SER A 426 35.39 18.27 7.32
N ASN A 427 34.09 18.17 7.62
CA ASN A 427 33.55 17.25 8.63
C ASN A 427 34.20 17.43 10.03
N PRO A 428 34.09 18.61 10.66
CA PRO A 428 34.50 18.78 12.05
C PRO A 428 33.66 17.85 12.94
N GLU A 429 34.32 17.27 13.94
CA GLU A 429 33.73 16.34 14.90
C GLU A 429 34.05 16.81 16.32
N HIS A 430 33.13 16.57 17.24
CA HIS A 430 33.31 16.87 18.66
C HIS A 430 32.73 15.78 19.53
N LEU A 431 33.40 15.50 20.65
CA LEU A 431 33.01 14.49 21.63
C LEU A 431 32.34 15.18 22.82
N TYR A 432 31.11 14.79 23.13
CA TYR A 432 30.35 15.31 24.26
C TYR A 432 30.43 14.39 25.48
N GLU A 433 30.32 14.97 26.67
CA GLU A 433 30.31 14.21 27.92
C GLU A 433 29.01 13.41 28.11
N SER A 434 27.87 14.03 27.78
CA SER A 434 26.51 13.46 27.90
C SER A 434 25.76 13.48 26.55
N VAL A 435 24.97 12.43 26.32
CA VAL A 435 24.05 12.26 25.17
C VAL A 435 22.58 12.51 25.56
N ASP A 436 22.31 12.78 26.84
CA ASP A 436 20.96 12.82 27.41
C ASP A 436 20.25 14.16 27.14
N ARG A 437 20.98 15.14 26.62
CA ARG A 437 20.49 16.47 26.29
C ARG A 437 20.88 16.89 24.87
N THR A 438 20.25 17.96 24.41
CA THR A 438 20.67 18.68 23.20
C THR A 438 21.67 19.78 23.54
N TYR A 439 22.41 20.22 22.52
CA TYR A 439 23.41 21.29 22.63
C TYR A 439 23.16 22.33 21.55
N THR A 440 23.41 23.60 21.87
CA THR A 440 23.29 24.70 20.91
C THR A 440 24.66 25.02 20.31
N VAL A 441 24.87 24.62 19.05
CA VAL A 441 26.11 24.85 18.32
C VAL A 441 26.03 26.17 17.55
N GLN A 442 27.07 27.00 17.67
CA GLN A 442 27.19 28.25 16.92
C GLN A 442 28.36 28.17 15.92
N ILE A 443 28.12 28.55 14.67
CA ILE A 443 29.15 28.58 13.62
C ILE A 443 29.27 30.00 13.09
N THR A 444 30.49 30.55 13.09
CA THR A 444 30.79 31.90 12.58
C THR A 444 31.95 31.86 11.58
N GLY A 445 32.10 32.89 10.74
CA GLY A 445 33.14 32.96 9.71
C GLY A 445 32.61 32.65 8.31
N GLU A 446 33.37 31.92 7.50
CA GLU A 446 32.97 31.54 6.13
C GLU A 446 32.91 30.02 5.96
N LEU A 447 31.80 29.52 5.40
CA LEU A 447 31.57 28.10 5.15
C LEU A 447 31.04 27.90 3.71
N VAL A 448 31.59 26.93 2.98
CA VAL A 448 31.14 26.68 1.58
C VAL A 448 29.76 26.06 1.56
N SER A 449 29.56 25.00 2.34
CA SER A 449 28.29 24.31 2.45
C SER A 449 28.15 23.56 3.77
N LEU A 450 26.89 23.36 4.18
CA LEU A 450 26.50 22.46 5.25
C LEU A 450 25.67 21.33 4.66
N GLY A 451 26.26 20.16 4.50
CA GLY A 451 25.63 19.01 3.87
C GLY A 451 25.51 17.81 4.80
N ARG A 452 25.35 16.65 4.18
CA ARG A 452 25.42 15.34 4.83
C ARG A 452 26.83 15.08 5.38
N PRO A 453 26.99 14.60 6.62
CA PRO A 453 28.30 14.20 7.10
C PRO A 453 28.81 12.95 6.38
N SER A 454 30.12 12.72 6.48
CA SER A 454 30.80 11.58 5.85
C SER A 454 30.30 10.20 6.30
N SER A 455 29.68 10.11 7.48
CA SER A 455 29.19 8.88 8.09
C SER A 455 27.67 8.89 8.22
N SER A 456 27.02 7.78 7.81
CA SER A 456 25.57 7.60 7.91
C SER A 456 25.02 7.53 9.32
N PHE A 457 25.88 7.22 10.30
CA PHE A 457 25.50 7.22 11.70
C PHE A 457 25.19 8.61 12.24
N HIS A 458 25.67 9.66 11.56
CA HIS A 458 25.59 11.05 12.01
C HIS A 458 24.64 11.92 11.18
N TYR A 459 23.86 11.36 10.25
CA TYR A 459 22.89 12.17 9.48
C TYR A 459 21.84 12.84 10.37
N ASN A 460 21.57 12.23 11.52
CA ASN A 460 20.53 12.63 12.47
C ASN A 460 21.07 13.49 13.62
N ASP A 461 22.31 13.98 13.55
CA ASP A 461 22.90 14.75 14.65
C ASP A 461 22.22 16.11 14.83
N ILE A 462 21.85 16.78 13.73
CA ILE A 462 21.17 18.07 13.74
C ILE A 462 19.66 17.85 13.93
N ARG A 463 19.07 18.50 14.93
CA ARG A 463 17.63 18.44 15.26
C ARG A 463 16.87 19.66 14.77
N GLU A 464 17.51 20.83 14.84
CA GLU A 464 16.90 22.10 14.44
C GLU A 464 17.95 23.02 13.83
N LEU A 465 17.56 23.77 12.80
CA LEU A 465 18.32 24.94 12.34
C LEU A 465 17.56 26.19 12.79
N VAL A 466 18.17 26.94 13.71
CA VAL A 466 17.53 28.07 14.41
C VAL A 466 17.87 29.40 13.76
N GLN A 467 19.07 29.52 13.19
CA GLN A 467 19.53 30.74 12.53
C GLN A 467 20.56 30.42 11.46
N TRP A 468 20.54 31.14 10.33
CA TRP A 468 21.45 30.91 9.20
C TRP A 468 22.80 31.63 9.33
N GLY A 469 22.81 32.83 9.93
CA GLY A 469 24.03 33.63 10.10
C GLY A 469 24.62 34.12 8.78
N THR A 470 25.83 34.69 8.82
CA THR A 470 26.45 35.34 7.65
C THR A 470 27.53 34.49 6.96
N LEU A 471 27.38 33.17 6.99
CA LEU A 471 28.40 32.18 6.57
C LEU A 471 28.74 32.15 5.06
N LYS A 472 28.00 32.89 4.22
CA LYS A 472 28.14 32.94 2.74
C LYS A 472 27.98 31.57 2.06
N LEU A 473 27.03 30.75 2.52
CA LEU A 473 26.79 29.40 2.00
C LEU A 473 26.50 29.40 0.50
N SER A 474 27.14 28.49 -0.23
CA SER A 474 26.83 28.21 -1.64
C SER A 474 25.86 27.04 -1.82
N SER A 475 25.67 26.24 -0.77
CA SER A 475 24.82 25.05 -0.75
C SER A 475 24.51 24.65 0.69
N PHE A 476 23.34 24.08 0.92
CA PHE A 476 23.08 23.27 2.11
C PHE A 476 22.24 22.04 1.73
N ARG A 477 22.32 20.98 2.53
CA ARG A 477 21.55 19.75 2.32
C ARG A 477 21.41 18.97 3.62
N PHE A 478 20.17 18.63 3.98
CA PHE A 478 19.82 17.79 5.14
C PHE A 478 19.35 16.39 4.72
N GLU A 479 19.82 15.92 3.58
CA GLU A 479 19.47 14.62 3.01
C GLU A 479 19.68 13.47 4.01
N ASN A 480 18.62 12.71 4.24
CA ASN A 480 18.46 11.59 5.16
C ASN A 480 18.62 11.96 6.64
N ASN A 481 18.51 13.24 7.01
CA ASN A 481 18.31 13.66 8.39
C ASN A 481 16.83 13.43 8.76
N ALA A 482 16.50 12.23 9.20
CA ALA A 482 15.11 11.82 9.46
C ALA A 482 14.47 12.53 10.68
N VAL A 483 15.27 13.23 11.49
CA VAL A 483 14.91 13.73 12.81
C VAL A 483 14.94 15.26 12.92
N ILE A 484 15.30 15.96 11.85
CA ILE A 484 15.20 17.42 11.83
C ILE A 484 13.73 17.82 11.87
N THR A 485 13.37 18.68 12.82
CA THR A 485 11.97 19.06 13.08
C THR A 485 11.67 20.48 12.62
N SER A 486 12.66 21.38 12.64
CA SER A 486 12.49 22.78 12.30
C SER A 486 13.67 23.37 11.53
N ILE A 487 13.37 24.33 10.67
CA ILE A 487 14.35 25.09 9.89
C ILE A 487 13.89 26.54 9.88
N ALA A 488 14.76 27.44 10.34
CA ALA A 488 14.46 28.85 10.41
C ALA A 488 14.37 29.51 9.03
N ALA A 489 13.53 30.55 8.95
CA ALA A 489 13.53 31.47 7.84
C ALA A 489 14.83 32.31 7.82
N PRO A 490 15.42 32.58 6.64
CA PRO A 490 16.47 33.59 6.52
C PRO A 490 15.89 34.99 6.79
N LYS A 491 16.68 35.84 7.47
CA LYS A 491 16.39 37.26 7.77
C LYS A 491 16.83 38.21 6.66
N GLY A 492 17.48 37.72 5.60
CA GLY A 492 17.91 38.55 4.47
C GLY A 492 18.51 37.74 3.31
N ASN A 493 19.72 38.11 2.90
CA ASN A 493 20.41 37.52 1.76
C ASN A 493 21.32 36.34 2.13
N GLU A 494 21.11 35.71 3.29
CA GLU A 494 21.99 34.66 3.83
C GLU A 494 22.13 33.46 2.88
N LEU A 495 21.09 33.20 2.08
CA LEU A 495 21.01 32.09 1.14
C LEU A 495 21.11 32.51 -0.33
N ALA A 496 21.40 33.78 -0.64
CA ALA A 496 21.35 34.31 -2.00
C ALA A 496 22.33 33.64 -2.98
N ASN A 497 23.39 32.99 -2.46
CA ASN A 497 24.36 32.24 -3.24
C ASN A 497 23.99 30.76 -3.46
N VAL A 498 22.94 30.26 -2.79
CA VAL A 498 22.45 28.89 -2.95
C VAL A 498 21.58 28.82 -4.20
N SER A 499 21.96 27.94 -5.13
CA SER A 499 21.32 27.83 -6.46
C SER A 499 20.97 26.40 -6.87
N ASN A 500 21.02 25.44 -5.93
CA ASN A 500 20.76 24.03 -6.18
C ASN A 500 20.02 23.40 -4.98
N CYS A 501 18.82 22.86 -5.23
CA CYS A 501 17.95 22.22 -4.25
C CYS A 501 17.87 20.70 -4.41
N ASN A 502 18.75 20.09 -5.22
CA ASN A 502 18.74 18.65 -5.44
C ASN A 502 18.88 17.91 -4.09
N SER A 503 17.85 17.10 -3.78
CA SER A 503 17.76 16.31 -2.55
C SER A 503 17.91 17.12 -1.26
N MET A 504 17.56 18.41 -1.28
CA MET A 504 17.80 19.36 -0.18
C MET A 504 17.27 18.85 1.17
N PHE A 505 16.05 18.31 1.17
CA PHE A 505 15.36 17.72 2.33
C PHE A 505 14.99 16.26 2.14
N LYS A 506 15.57 15.59 1.15
CA LYS A 506 15.24 14.20 0.89
C LYS A 506 15.38 13.35 2.16
N GLY A 507 14.34 12.65 2.60
CA GLY A 507 14.34 11.80 3.79
C GLY A 507 14.26 12.55 5.13
N CYS A 508 13.88 13.84 5.13
CA CYS A 508 13.61 14.61 6.36
C CYS A 508 12.24 14.25 6.94
N LYS A 509 12.12 13.04 7.49
CA LYS A 509 10.82 12.43 7.85
C LYS A 509 10.07 13.16 8.96
N SER A 510 10.75 13.89 9.84
CA SER A 510 10.14 14.61 10.98
C SER A 510 9.81 16.07 10.69
N LEU A 511 10.13 16.56 9.49
CA LEU A 511 9.94 17.96 9.12
C LEU A 511 8.48 18.21 8.72
N LYS A 512 7.79 19.07 9.48
CA LYS A 512 6.35 19.31 9.32
C LYS A 512 5.97 20.42 8.36
N GLN A 513 6.83 21.42 8.24
CA GLN A 513 6.59 22.60 7.41
C GLN A 513 7.90 23.18 6.91
N ILE A 514 7.82 23.97 5.85
CA ILE A 514 8.94 24.73 5.29
C ILE A 514 8.54 26.19 5.23
N PRO A 515 9.31 27.12 5.85
CA PRO A 515 9.02 28.54 5.73
C PRO A 515 9.14 28.98 4.26
N LYS A 516 8.15 29.71 3.74
CA LYS A 516 8.18 30.32 2.40
C LYS A 516 9.47 31.14 2.17
N ALA A 517 9.84 31.91 3.19
CA ALA A 517 11.05 32.72 3.21
C ALA A 517 12.34 31.91 2.97
N LEU A 518 12.37 30.62 3.31
CA LEU A 518 13.53 29.76 3.06
C LEU A 518 13.81 29.61 1.57
N LEU A 519 12.79 29.26 0.76
CA LEU A 519 12.97 29.14 -0.69
C LEU A 519 13.12 30.51 -1.35
N TRP A 520 12.45 31.55 -0.84
CA TRP A 520 12.60 32.91 -1.35
C TRP A 520 13.95 33.56 -1.02
N GLY A 521 14.67 33.06 -0.03
CA GLY A 521 16.04 33.49 0.26
C GLY A 521 17.08 32.93 -0.71
N LEU A 522 16.74 31.91 -1.50
CA LEU A 522 17.65 31.31 -2.49
C LEU A 522 17.84 32.22 -3.70
N SER A 523 18.79 31.87 -4.58
CA SER A 523 18.94 32.57 -5.85
C SER A 523 17.66 32.44 -6.71
N PRO A 524 17.14 33.52 -7.33
CA PRO A 524 15.98 33.46 -8.22
C PRO A 524 16.25 32.67 -9.52
N LYS A 525 17.52 32.29 -9.78
CA LYS A 525 17.95 31.46 -10.90
C LYS A 525 18.03 29.96 -10.57
N THR A 526 17.67 29.57 -9.35
CA THR A 526 17.69 28.16 -8.90
C THR A 526 16.76 27.32 -9.76
N ALA A 527 17.31 26.31 -10.44
CA ALA A 527 16.54 25.49 -11.40
C ALA A 527 16.47 23.99 -11.03
N ASN A 528 17.32 23.50 -10.12
CA ASN A 528 17.37 22.08 -9.81
C ASN A 528 16.63 21.77 -8.50
N PHE A 529 15.38 21.31 -8.59
CA PHE A 529 14.54 20.86 -7.46
C PHE A 529 14.34 19.33 -7.44
N TYR A 530 15.18 18.59 -8.17
CA TYR A 530 15.10 17.14 -8.23
C TYR A 530 15.08 16.53 -6.82
N SER A 531 14.03 15.78 -6.50
CA SER A 531 13.86 15.12 -5.19
C SER A 531 14.00 16.05 -3.97
N ALA A 532 13.72 17.36 -4.11
CA ALA A 532 13.99 18.34 -3.05
C ALA A 532 13.32 18.01 -1.71
N PHE A 533 12.10 17.46 -1.74
CA PHE A 533 11.33 17.07 -0.55
C PHE A 533 10.98 15.57 -0.54
N GLU A 534 11.67 14.75 -1.34
CA GLU A 534 11.39 13.31 -1.41
C GLU A 534 11.42 12.68 0.00
N GLN A 535 10.39 11.93 0.39
CA GLN A 535 10.27 11.24 1.68
C GLN A 535 10.28 12.17 2.91
N CYS A 536 9.83 13.41 2.77
CA CYS A 536 9.43 14.24 3.91
C CYS A 536 8.05 13.77 4.42
N GLU A 537 8.02 12.59 5.07
CA GLU A 537 6.77 11.88 5.39
C GLU A 537 5.81 12.69 6.28
N SER A 538 6.34 13.51 7.22
CA SER A 538 5.51 14.35 8.11
C SER A 538 5.23 15.76 7.57
N LEU A 539 5.61 16.08 6.33
CA LEU A 539 5.41 17.42 5.77
C LEU A 539 3.91 17.64 5.50
N GLU A 540 3.27 18.49 6.31
CA GLU A 540 1.82 18.70 6.31
C GLU A 540 1.42 19.90 5.44
N TYR A 541 2.21 20.98 5.49
CA TYR A 541 1.89 22.26 4.84
C TYR A 541 3.06 22.84 4.05
N LEU A 542 2.74 23.39 2.89
CA LEU A 542 3.60 24.24 2.06
C LEU A 542 2.80 25.44 1.57
N ASP A 543 3.43 26.61 1.55
CA ASP A 543 2.83 27.83 1.01
C ASP A 543 2.48 27.66 -0.48
N PRO A 544 1.27 28.04 -0.95
CA PRO A 544 0.88 27.89 -2.36
C PRO A 544 1.82 28.57 -3.37
N ASP A 545 2.44 29.69 -2.99
CA ASP A 545 3.34 30.50 -3.82
C ASP A 545 4.82 30.26 -3.48
N LEU A 546 5.14 29.10 -2.90
CA LEU A 546 6.49 28.71 -2.51
C LEU A 546 7.52 28.87 -3.65
N PHE A 547 7.10 28.65 -4.90
CA PHE A 547 7.95 28.74 -6.10
C PHE A 547 7.90 30.08 -6.84
N ALA A 548 7.11 31.06 -6.39
CA ALA A 548 6.92 32.33 -7.09
C ALA A 548 8.20 33.19 -7.22
N HIS A 549 9.21 32.93 -6.39
CA HIS A 549 10.49 33.63 -6.44
C HIS A 549 11.36 33.26 -7.67
N PHE A 550 11.15 32.09 -8.28
CA PHE A 550 12.07 31.51 -9.27
C PHE A 550 11.75 31.89 -10.72
N THR A 551 11.22 33.08 -10.97
CA THR A 551 10.84 33.55 -12.32
C THR A 551 12.03 33.70 -13.29
N GLN A 552 13.26 33.76 -12.77
CA GLN A 552 14.49 33.80 -13.59
C GLN A 552 15.10 32.41 -13.82
N ALA A 553 14.58 31.37 -13.19
CA ALA A 553 15.07 30.01 -13.37
C ALA A 553 14.77 29.51 -14.79
N GLN A 554 15.72 28.77 -15.35
CA GLN A 554 15.62 28.21 -16.70
C GLN A 554 15.92 26.73 -16.62
N LYS A 555 15.14 25.91 -17.36
CA LYS A 555 15.30 24.44 -17.34
C LYS A 555 15.09 23.89 -15.92
N VAL A 556 13.97 24.26 -15.32
CA VAL A 556 13.60 23.79 -13.97
C VAL A 556 13.24 22.31 -14.02
N SER A 557 13.83 21.49 -13.14
CA SER A 557 13.48 20.07 -13.02
C SER A 557 12.78 19.79 -11.68
N LEU A 558 11.60 19.17 -11.78
CA LEU A 558 10.69 18.84 -10.65
C LEU A 558 10.60 17.34 -10.36
N SER A 559 11.29 16.48 -11.11
CA SER A 559 11.13 15.02 -10.95
C SER A 559 11.31 14.58 -9.50
N ARG A 560 10.32 13.82 -9.00
CA ARG A 560 10.27 13.24 -7.64
C ARG A 560 10.25 14.27 -6.51
N ILE A 561 9.91 15.54 -6.79
CA ILE A 561 9.97 16.63 -5.81
C ILE A 561 9.22 16.33 -4.50
N PHE A 562 8.02 15.75 -4.56
CA PHE A 562 7.20 15.37 -3.41
C PHE A 562 7.00 13.86 -3.26
N TYR A 563 7.86 13.04 -3.90
CA TYR A 563 7.76 11.58 -3.83
C TYR A 563 7.77 11.11 -2.37
N GLY A 564 6.70 10.47 -1.89
CA GLY A 564 6.60 9.91 -0.54
C GLY A 564 6.31 10.93 0.56
N CYS A 565 5.82 12.13 0.24
CA CYS A 565 5.33 13.10 1.23
C CYS A 565 3.94 12.72 1.72
N LYS A 566 3.86 11.71 2.59
CA LYS A 566 2.60 11.06 2.98
C LYS A 566 1.57 12.00 3.61
N SER A 567 2.00 12.91 4.49
CA SER A 567 1.13 13.84 5.21
C SER A 567 0.73 15.09 4.44
N LEU A 568 1.23 15.29 3.22
CA LEU A 568 1.04 16.53 2.48
C LEU A 568 -0.39 16.62 1.94
N LYS A 569 -1.18 17.58 2.44
CA LYS A 569 -2.61 17.73 2.09
C LYS A 569 -2.84 18.51 0.80
N THR A 570 -2.01 19.50 0.53
CA THR A 570 -2.02 20.34 -0.68
C THR A 570 -0.58 20.55 -1.15
N VAL A 571 -0.41 20.88 -2.42
CA VAL A 571 0.91 21.14 -3.03
C VAL A 571 0.98 22.58 -3.55
N PRO A 572 2.17 23.22 -3.59
CA PRO A 572 2.33 24.52 -4.23
C PRO A 572 2.13 24.47 -5.76
N THR A 573 1.79 25.61 -6.36
CA THR A 573 1.74 25.72 -7.84
C THR A 573 3.14 25.88 -8.45
N PHE A 574 3.33 25.31 -9.65
CA PHE A 574 4.52 25.45 -10.46
C PHE A 574 4.36 26.45 -11.62
N LYS A 575 3.26 27.23 -11.68
CA LYS A 575 2.99 28.19 -12.77
C LYS A 575 4.03 29.29 -12.96
N TYR A 576 4.93 29.47 -12.00
CA TYR A 576 6.01 30.46 -12.07
C TYR A 576 7.31 29.91 -12.70
N LEU A 577 7.37 28.59 -12.95
CA LEU A 577 8.59 27.91 -13.34
C LEU A 577 8.68 27.72 -14.86
N ASN A 578 9.89 27.83 -15.41
CA ASN A 578 10.18 27.47 -16.80
C ASN A 578 10.80 26.07 -16.85
N LEU A 579 9.98 25.06 -17.13
CA LEU A 579 10.32 23.64 -16.98
C LEU A 579 11.37 23.15 -17.98
N TYR A 580 12.11 22.11 -17.59
CA TYR A 580 13.08 21.43 -18.44
C TYR A 580 12.39 20.38 -19.31
N ASN A 581 12.72 20.36 -20.61
CA ASN A 581 12.24 19.33 -21.53
C ASN A 581 12.97 17.98 -21.30
N ASP A 582 12.67 17.32 -20.19
CA ASP A 582 13.14 15.99 -19.79
C ASP A 582 12.08 14.91 -20.01
N GLN A 583 12.51 13.66 -20.14
CA GLN A 583 11.62 12.52 -20.35
C GLN A 583 10.77 12.15 -19.11
N ASN A 584 11.21 12.52 -17.91
CA ASN A 584 10.56 12.17 -16.64
C ASN A 584 9.99 13.39 -15.91
N GLU A 585 9.85 14.54 -16.58
CA GLU A 585 9.52 15.81 -15.91
C GLU A 585 8.20 15.74 -15.12
N PHE A 586 7.19 15.04 -15.65
CA PHE A 586 5.89 14.86 -14.99
C PHE A 586 5.71 13.51 -14.28
N SER A 587 6.72 12.65 -14.32
CA SER A 587 6.67 11.32 -13.69
C SER A 587 7.02 11.42 -12.20
N MET A 588 6.31 10.63 -11.39
CA MET A 588 6.58 10.47 -9.95
C MET A 588 6.56 11.76 -9.10
N LEU A 589 5.84 12.81 -9.54
CA LEU A 589 5.80 14.08 -8.81
C LEU A 589 5.18 13.94 -7.41
N PHE A 590 4.07 13.22 -7.32
CA PHE A 590 3.24 13.07 -6.11
C PHE A 590 3.09 11.61 -5.68
N THR A 591 3.91 10.69 -6.19
CA THR A 591 3.83 9.27 -5.81
C THR A 591 3.91 9.12 -4.29
N GLY A 592 2.94 8.47 -3.67
CA GLY A 592 2.91 8.21 -2.23
C GLY A 592 2.54 9.42 -1.37
N CYS A 593 1.97 10.49 -1.96
CA CYS A 593 1.33 11.55 -1.19
C CYS A 593 -0.06 11.11 -0.74
N GLU A 594 -0.11 10.19 0.23
CA GLU A 594 -1.33 9.48 0.63
C GLU A 594 -2.44 10.43 1.13
N SER A 595 -2.09 11.53 1.81
CA SER A 595 -3.01 12.54 2.32
C SER A 595 -3.32 13.69 1.35
N LEU A 596 -2.81 13.69 0.12
CA LEU A 596 -3.04 14.77 -0.84
C LEU A 596 -4.50 14.79 -1.28
N GLU A 597 -5.24 15.85 -0.93
CA GLU A 597 -6.69 15.95 -1.18
C GLU A 597 -7.01 16.64 -2.50
N GLN A 598 -6.22 17.66 -2.86
CA GLN A 598 -6.49 18.54 -3.99
C GLN A 598 -5.20 18.95 -4.71
N ILE A 599 -5.31 19.15 -6.02
CA ILE A 599 -4.27 19.77 -6.85
C ILE A 599 -4.70 21.20 -7.16
N PRO A 600 -3.81 22.20 -6.97
CA PRO A 600 -4.08 23.59 -7.34
C PRO A 600 -4.53 23.76 -8.79
N GLU A 601 -5.46 24.69 -9.01
CA GLU A 601 -5.68 25.28 -10.33
C GLU A 601 -4.38 25.92 -10.85
N ASP A 602 -4.24 25.97 -12.16
CA ASP A 602 -3.03 26.45 -12.83
C ASP A 602 -1.74 25.85 -12.24
N MET A 603 -1.70 24.53 -12.04
CA MET A 603 -0.48 23.85 -11.54
C MET A 603 0.75 24.19 -12.39
N PHE A 604 0.59 24.29 -13.72
CA PHE A 604 1.66 24.59 -14.67
C PHE A 604 1.29 25.79 -15.55
N ASN A 605 2.30 26.41 -16.16
CA ASN A 605 2.13 27.41 -17.22
C ASN A 605 2.41 26.79 -18.60
N GLU A 606 2.34 27.61 -19.66
CA GLU A 606 2.57 27.17 -21.04
C GLU A 606 3.96 26.54 -21.30
N SER A 607 4.97 26.75 -20.45
CA SER A 607 6.28 26.10 -20.59
C SER A 607 6.18 24.57 -20.46
N ALA A 608 5.18 24.06 -19.72
CA ALA A 608 4.94 22.63 -19.61
C ALA A 608 4.54 22.01 -20.97
N LYS A 609 3.81 22.74 -21.82
CA LYS A 609 3.48 22.29 -23.20
C LYS A 609 4.73 22.10 -24.07
N LEU A 610 5.83 22.79 -23.76
CA LEU A 610 7.10 22.68 -24.48
C LEU A 610 7.92 21.44 -24.07
N CYS A 611 7.50 20.70 -23.03
CA CYS A 611 8.17 19.50 -22.54
C CYS A 611 7.83 18.24 -23.37
N ILE A 612 7.94 18.33 -24.70
CA ILE A 612 7.55 17.27 -25.65
C ILE A 612 8.33 15.94 -25.50
N ARG A 613 9.46 15.92 -24.76
CA ARG A 613 10.18 14.70 -24.41
C ARG A 613 9.54 13.95 -23.24
N ALA A 614 8.72 14.61 -22.43
CA ALA A 614 8.00 14.03 -21.29
C ALA A 614 6.82 13.17 -21.76
N LYS A 615 7.10 12.08 -22.47
CA LYS A 615 6.09 11.22 -23.09
C LYS A 615 5.33 10.33 -22.09
N ARG A 616 5.59 10.47 -20.79
CA ARG A 616 5.13 9.54 -19.75
C ARG A 616 4.59 10.29 -18.54
N LEU A 617 3.45 9.83 -18.04
CA LEU A 617 2.89 10.24 -16.73
C LEU A 617 3.05 9.12 -15.70
N GLY A 618 4.17 8.40 -15.78
CA GLY A 618 4.41 7.20 -14.99
C GLY A 618 4.35 7.48 -13.49
N SER A 619 3.47 6.79 -12.78
CA SER A 619 3.29 6.89 -11.32
C SER A 619 3.02 8.30 -10.77
N THR A 620 2.63 9.29 -11.60
CA THR A 620 2.53 10.70 -11.19
C THR A 620 1.75 10.89 -9.88
N PHE A 621 0.63 10.18 -9.73
CA PHE A 621 -0.24 10.22 -8.55
C PHE A 621 -0.35 8.87 -7.84
N MET A 622 0.51 7.90 -8.14
CA MET A 622 0.43 6.55 -7.55
C MET A 622 0.34 6.62 -6.02
N ASN A 623 -0.65 5.97 -5.42
CA ASN A 623 -0.98 5.95 -4.00
C ASN A 623 -1.40 7.32 -3.40
N CYS A 624 -1.88 8.27 -4.19
CA CYS A 624 -2.59 9.45 -3.66
C CYS A 624 -4.01 9.06 -3.22
N LYS A 625 -4.11 8.37 -2.09
CA LYS A 625 -5.35 7.73 -1.62
C LYS A 625 -6.48 8.72 -1.34
N SER A 626 -6.15 9.91 -0.82
CA SER A 626 -7.11 10.97 -0.48
C SER A 626 -7.46 11.90 -1.66
N LEU A 627 -6.81 11.78 -2.81
CA LEU A 627 -6.98 12.71 -3.92
C LEU A 627 -8.33 12.49 -4.58
N LYS A 628 -9.24 13.47 -4.46
CA LYS A 628 -10.61 13.36 -4.98
C LYS A 628 -10.71 13.87 -6.41
N THR A 629 -10.20 15.07 -6.66
CA THR A 629 -10.34 15.77 -7.95
C THR A 629 -9.01 16.33 -8.46
N ILE A 630 -8.86 16.37 -9.78
CA ILE A 630 -7.75 17.04 -10.47
C ILE A 630 -8.35 18.08 -11.44
N PRO A 631 -8.01 19.38 -11.32
CA PRO A 631 -8.62 20.43 -12.13
C PRO A 631 -8.22 20.33 -13.60
N GLU A 632 -9.11 20.74 -14.52
CA GLU A 632 -8.85 20.67 -15.97
C GLU A 632 -7.59 21.45 -16.38
N SER A 633 -7.33 22.59 -15.73
CA SER A 633 -6.13 23.42 -15.93
C SER A 633 -4.80 22.67 -15.70
N PHE A 634 -4.80 21.59 -14.91
CA PHE A 634 -3.63 20.72 -14.78
C PHE A 634 -3.29 20.06 -16.12
N TRP A 635 -4.29 19.52 -16.80
CA TRP A 635 -4.14 18.77 -18.05
C TRP A 635 -3.91 19.67 -19.26
N GLU A 636 -4.59 20.83 -19.30
CA GLU A 636 -4.49 21.78 -20.42
C GLU A 636 -3.08 22.29 -20.67
N ASN A 637 -2.25 22.34 -19.63
CA ASN A 637 -0.87 22.82 -19.70
C ASN A 637 0.15 21.71 -19.98
N LEU A 638 -0.27 20.45 -20.10
CA LEU A 638 0.61 19.32 -20.44
C LEU A 638 0.67 19.06 -21.96
N PRO A 639 1.76 18.47 -22.47
CA PRO A 639 1.90 18.11 -23.88
C PRO A 639 1.15 16.81 -24.21
N LEU A 640 -0.18 16.79 -24.04
CA LEU A 640 -1.02 15.58 -24.15
C LEU A 640 -0.82 14.82 -25.48
N ASP A 641 -0.63 15.53 -26.60
CA ASP A 641 -0.37 14.96 -27.94
C ASP A 641 0.94 14.16 -28.05
N TYR A 642 1.81 14.24 -27.05
CA TYR A 642 3.10 13.53 -27.00
C TYR A 642 3.13 12.42 -25.94
N ILE A 643 2.10 12.30 -25.10
CA ILE A 643 2.02 11.25 -24.08
C ILE A 643 1.72 9.90 -24.75
N VAL A 644 2.53 8.91 -24.41
CA VAL A 644 2.43 7.55 -24.96
C VAL A 644 2.26 6.47 -23.88
N GLU A 645 2.45 6.81 -22.59
CA GLU A 645 2.39 5.86 -21.47
C GLU A 645 1.74 6.50 -20.21
N LEU A 646 0.79 5.77 -19.59
CA LEU A 646 0.13 6.08 -18.31
C LEU A 646 0.38 5.01 -17.24
N ASN A 647 1.51 4.32 -17.32
CA ASN A 647 1.83 3.22 -16.43
C ASN A 647 1.81 3.65 -14.95
N TYR A 648 0.97 2.99 -14.14
CA TYR A 648 0.77 3.29 -12.71
C TYR A 648 0.31 4.72 -12.39
N THR A 649 -0.09 5.55 -13.36
CA THR A 649 -0.33 7.00 -13.14
C THR A 649 -1.21 7.29 -11.93
N PHE A 650 -2.32 6.55 -11.77
CA PHE A 650 -3.26 6.69 -10.66
C PHE A 650 -3.35 5.42 -9.80
N ASN A 651 -2.41 4.48 -9.93
CA ASN A 651 -2.49 3.22 -9.19
C ASN A 651 -2.65 3.47 -7.68
N GLY A 652 -3.70 2.95 -7.05
CA GLY A 652 -3.99 3.13 -5.62
C GLY A 652 -4.63 4.47 -5.26
N CYS A 653 -5.08 5.29 -6.22
CA CYS A 653 -5.86 6.50 -5.96
C CYS A 653 -7.31 6.15 -5.62
N SER A 654 -7.54 5.59 -4.43
CA SER A 654 -8.84 5.07 -4.01
C SER A 654 -9.96 6.10 -4.00
N SER A 655 -9.68 7.38 -3.73
CA SER A 655 -10.71 8.44 -3.68
C SER A 655 -10.93 9.20 -4.98
N LEU A 656 -10.13 8.95 -6.03
CA LEU A 656 -10.21 9.69 -7.28
C LEU A 656 -11.53 9.42 -8.01
N THR A 657 -12.24 10.49 -8.38
CA THR A 657 -13.53 10.39 -9.06
C THR A 657 -13.39 10.51 -10.58
N SER A 658 -14.39 10.00 -11.31
CA SER A 658 -14.44 10.02 -12.78
C SER A 658 -14.38 11.42 -13.41
N GLU A 659 -14.79 12.45 -12.69
CA GLU A 659 -14.76 13.85 -13.15
C GLU A 659 -13.33 14.34 -13.48
N SER A 660 -12.31 13.76 -12.85
CA SER A 660 -10.89 14.11 -13.06
C SER A 660 -10.32 13.57 -14.37
N LEU A 661 -11.05 12.70 -15.06
CA LEU A 661 -10.49 11.84 -16.10
C LEU A 661 -10.73 12.36 -17.51
N GLY A 662 -11.44 13.48 -17.68
CA GLY A 662 -11.82 14.02 -18.99
C GLY A 662 -10.67 14.10 -20.00
N PHE A 663 -9.44 14.40 -19.56
CA PHE A 663 -8.25 14.47 -20.42
C PHE A 663 -7.91 13.18 -21.19
N ILE A 664 -8.39 12.02 -20.76
CA ILE A 664 -8.16 10.72 -21.42
C ILE A 664 -8.69 10.72 -22.87
N ASN A 665 -9.71 11.52 -23.19
CA ASN A 665 -10.21 11.66 -24.56
C ASN A 665 -9.21 12.31 -25.52
N LYS A 666 -8.29 13.15 -25.00
CA LYS A 666 -7.22 13.81 -25.76
C LYS A 666 -5.97 12.91 -25.93
N LEU A 667 -5.89 11.79 -25.20
CA LEU A 667 -4.74 10.88 -25.21
C LEU A 667 -4.77 9.89 -26.38
N THR A 668 -4.53 10.39 -27.59
CA THR A 668 -4.61 9.57 -28.81
C THR A 668 -3.42 8.64 -29.00
N LYS A 669 -2.22 8.97 -28.51
CA LYS A 669 -0.99 8.18 -28.75
C LYS A 669 -0.62 7.17 -27.67
N VAL A 670 -1.45 7.01 -26.63
CA VAL A 670 -1.14 6.14 -25.50
C VAL A 670 -1.33 4.67 -25.86
N TYR A 671 -0.23 3.93 -25.86
CA TYR A 671 -0.23 2.48 -26.09
C TYR A 671 -0.01 1.67 -24.82
N ASN A 672 0.46 2.28 -23.72
CA ASN A 672 0.71 1.57 -22.46
C ASN A 672 -0.15 2.12 -21.32
N TRP A 673 -1.08 1.28 -20.87
CA TRP A 673 -2.05 1.51 -19.81
C TRP A 673 -1.80 0.65 -18.57
N SER A 674 -0.68 -0.08 -18.52
CA SER A 674 -0.38 -1.03 -17.45
C SER A 674 -0.60 -0.40 -16.07
N TYR A 675 -1.53 -0.96 -15.28
CA TYR A 675 -1.83 -0.50 -13.92
C TYR A 675 -2.31 0.95 -13.80
N ALA A 676 -2.72 1.62 -14.88
CA ALA A 676 -2.99 3.07 -14.90
C ALA A 676 -3.98 3.52 -13.81
N PHE A 677 -5.03 2.73 -13.57
CA PHE A 677 -6.10 2.99 -12.60
C PHE A 677 -6.23 1.87 -11.57
N LYS A 678 -5.28 0.93 -11.48
CA LYS A 678 -5.44 -0.22 -10.58
C LYS A 678 -5.71 0.25 -9.14
N ASP A 679 -6.72 -0.32 -8.50
CA ASP A 679 -7.20 0.00 -7.15
C ASP A 679 -7.84 1.41 -6.98
N CYS A 680 -8.27 2.05 -8.07
CA CYS A 680 -9.07 3.29 -8.04
C CYS A 680 -10.56 2.99 -7.82
N VAL A 681 -10.93 2.71 -6.57
CA VAL A 681 -12.29 2.24 -6.23
C VAL A 681 -13.40 3.29 -6.43
N SER A 682 -13.09 4.59 -6.41
CA SER A 682 -14.10 5.67 -6.58
C SER A 682 -14.40 6.07 -8.03
N ILE A 683 -13.70 5.47 -9.01
CA ILE A 683 -14.01 5.69 -10.43
C ILE A 683 -15.24 4.86 -10.78
N THR A 684 -16.30 5.52 -11.26
CA THR A 684 -17.56 4.87 -11.66
C THR A 684 -17.72 4.76 -13.18
N THR A 685 -17.09 5.66 -13.93
CA THR A 685 -17.08 5.67 -15.41
C THR A 685 -15.71 6.12 -15.94
N LEU A 686 -15.42 5.77 -17.20
CA LEU A 686 -14.27 6.28 -17.95
C LEU A 686 -14.77 7.06 -19.17
N PRO A 687 -14.09 8.15 -19.57
CA PRO A 687 -14.52 8.96 -20.71
C PRO A 687 -14.25 8.26 -22.04
N GLU A 688 -15.14 8.53 -23.00
CA GLU A 688 -15.04 8.07 -24.38
C GLU A 688 -14.44 9.17 -25.27
N ALA A 689 -13.81 8.76 -26.37
CA ALA A 689 -13.26 9.68 -27.37
C ALA A 689 -14.18 9.73 -28.60
N GLU A 690 -14.56 10.93 -29.04
CA GLU A 690 -15.24 11.12 -30.32
C GLU A 690 -14.21 11.11 -31.46
N ILE A 691 -14.40 10.23 -32.45
CA ILE A 691 -13.63 10.19 -33.70
C ILE A 691 -14.58 10.31 -34.91
N GLU A 692 -14.04 10.71 -36.06
CA GLU A 692 -14.78 10.76 -37.32
C GLU A 692 -14.35 9.59 -38.22
N VAL A 693 -15.28 8.67 -38.48
CA VAL A 693 -15.08 7.50 -39.36
C VAL A 693 -16.04 7.65 -40.53
N ASP A 694 -15.50 7.75 -41.76
CA ASP A 694 -16.29 7.91 -43.00
C ASP A 694 -17.31 9.06 -42.97
N GLY A 695 -17.02 10.14 -42.22
CA GLY A 695 -17.90 11.30 -42.08
C GLY A 695 -18.97 11.18 -40.98
N GLU A 696 -19.01 10.07 -40.25
CA GLU A 696 -19.87 9.87 -39.08
C GLU A 696 -19.08 10.00 -37.77
N LYS A 697 -19.68 10.62 -36.76
CA LYS A 697 -19.12 10.69 -35.41
C LYS A 697 -19.34 9.37 -34.67
N VAL A 698 -18.25 8.76 -34.21
CA VAL A 698 -18.24 7.52 -33.43
C VAL A 698 -17.68 7.81 -32.05
N SER A 699 -18.39 7.42 -30.99
CA SER A 699 -17.89 7.44 -29.61
C SER A 699 -17.17 6.13 -29.33
N VAL A 700 -15.89 6.21 -28.95
CA VAL A 700 -15.03 5.05 -28.74
C VAL A 700 -14.62 4.97 -27.27
N SER A 701 -15.05 3.89 -26.60
CA SER A 701 -14.67 3.60 -25.22
C SER A 701 -13.17 3.31 -25.11
N LEU A 702 -12.60 3.41 -23.90
CA LEU A 702 -11.20 3.07 -23.67
C LEU A 702 -10.88 1.61 -24.04
N PHE A 703 -11.82 0.70 -23.80
CA PHE A 703 -11.67 -0.74 -24.05
C PHE A 703 -11.76 -1.09 -25.54
N ASP A 704 -12.42 -0.26 -26.35
CA ASP A 704 -12.62 -0.49 -27.78
C ASP A 704 -11.54 0.15 -28.67
N ARG A 705 -10.62 0.94 -28.10
CA ARG A 705 -9.58 1.64 -28.89
C ARG A 705 -8.70 0.71 -29.72
N GLU A 706 -8.57 -0.56 -29.33
CA GLU A 706 -7.83 -1.56 -30.09
C GLU A 706 -8.49 -1.91 -31.44
N ASN A 707 -9.79 -1.65 -31.61
CA ASN A 707 -10.50 -1.79 -32.89
C ASN A 707 -10.36 -0.55 -33.80
N TYR A 708 -9.85 0.57 -33.26
CA TYR A 708 -9.74 1.86 -33.94
C TYR A 708 -8.29 2.38 -33.97
N GLN A 709 -7.30 1.47 -34.06
CA GLN A 709 -5.88 1.79 -33.84
C GLN A 709 -5.36 2.95 -34.70
N ASP A 710 -5.88 3.11 -35.92
CA ASP A 710 -5.50 4.17 -36.87
C ASP A 710 -5.82 5.59 -36.36
N TYR A 711 -6.81 5.71 -35.46
CA TYR A 711 -7.20 6.97 -34.81
C TYR A 711 -6.52 7.18 -33.45
N PHE A 712 -5.89 6.12 -32.92
CA PHE A 712 -5.22 6.13 -31.63
C PHE A 712 -3.73 5.79 -31.79
N ALA A 713 -3.21 4.80 -31.05
CA ALA A 713 -1.78 4.57 -30.91
C ALA A 713 -1.08 3.99 -32.17
N GLY A 714 -1.85 3.55 -33.17
CA GLY A 714 -1.35 2.88 -34.37
C GLY A 714 -0.58 1.58 -34.07
N ARG A 715 -0.88 0.92 -32.94
CA ARG A 715 -0.27 -0.33 -32.47
C ARG A 715 -1.12 -0.97 -31.37
N SER A 716 -0.82 -2.24 -31.07
CA SER A 716 -1.40 -2.99 -29.95
C SER A 716 -1.21 -2.28 -28.61
N LEU A 717 -2.23 -2.37 -27.77
CA LEU A 717 -2.24 -1.78 -26.44
C LEU A 717 -1.65 -2.75 -25.42
N ASN A 718 -0.85 -2.22 -24.49
CA ASN A 718 -0.47 -2.94 -23.28
C ASN A 718 -1.42 -2.51 -22.14
N THR A 719 -2.35 -3.39 -21.79
CA THR A 719 -3.51 -3.08 -20.94
C THR A 719 -3.46 -3.75 -19.57
N ARG A 720 -2.35 -4.42 -19.26
CA ARG A 720 -2.16 -5.28 -18.09
C ARG A 720 -2.71 -4.64 -16.81
N ASP A 721 -3.78 -5.24 -16.28
CA ASP A 721 -4.43 -4.86 -15.02
C ASP A 721 -4.74 -3.36 -14.91
N ALA A 722 -4.94 -2.68 -16.04
CA ALA A 722 -5.11 -1.23 -16.09
C ALA A 722 -6.22 -0.72 -15.16
N VAL A 723 -7.28 -1.49 -14.97
CA VAL A 723 -8.41 -1.18 -14.07
C VAL A 723 -8.64 -2.27 -13.03
N ALA A 724 -7.67 -3.14 -12.75
CA ALA A 724 -7.81 -4.15 -11.69
C ALA A 724 -8.11 -3.48 -10.34
N GLY A 725 -9.04 -3.99 -9.54
CA GLY A 725 -9.50 -3.35 -8.29
C GLY A 725 -10.46 -2.15 -8.44
N CYS A 726 -10.82 -1.69 -9.64
CA CYS A 726 -11.79 -0.59 -9.84
C CYS A 726 -13.27 -1.04 -9.68
N VAL A 727 -13.62 -1.60 -8.52
CA VAL A 727 -14.86 -2.36 -8.32
C VAL A 727 -16.18 -1.63 -8.62
N ASN A 728 -16.19 -0.29 -8.64
CA ASN A 728 -17.38 0.52 -8.91
C ASN A 728 -17.49 1.02 -10.35
N LEU A 729 -16.52 0.72 -11.21
CA LEU A 729 -16.57 1.09 -12.62
C LEU A 729 -17.75 0.36 -13.29
N GLU A 730 -18.57 1.07 -14.06
CA GLU A 730 -19.82 0.53 -14.59
C GLU A 730 -19.61 -0.80 -15.34
N GLY A 731 -20.29 -1.88 -14.89
CA GLY A 731 -20.14 -3.22 -15.46
C GLY A 731 -18.79 -3.89 -15.15
N TYR A 732 -18.16 -3.53 -14.02
CA TYR A 732 -16.76 -3.85 -13.70
C TYR A 732 -16.33 -5.28 -13.98
N TYR A 733 -17.14 -6.26 -13.56
CA TYR A 733 -16.84 -7.65 -13.84
C TYR A 733 -17.36 -8.09 -15.22
N ASP A 734 -18.61 -7.78 -15.56
CA ASP A 734 -19.30 -8.37 -16.70
C ASP A 734 -19.04 -7.72 -18.07
N LYS A 735 -18.41 -6.54 -18.12
CA LYS A 735 -18.17 -5.78 -19.37
C LYS A 735 -16.71 -5.42 -19.63
N ILE A 736 -15.82 -5.57 -18.65
CA ILE A 736 -14.41 -5.18 -18.78
C ILE A 736 -13.58 -6.39 -19.21
N PRO A 737 -12.81 -6.29 -20.31
CA PRO A 737 -12.00 -7.42 -20.78
C PRO A 737 -10.98 -7.88 -19.74
N GLN A 738 -10.71 -9.19 -19.70
CA GLN A 738 -9.69 -9.77 -18.81
C GLN A 738 -8.30 -9.13 -18.96
N SER A 739 -7.92 -8.73 -20.18
CA SER A 739 -6.63 -8.06 -20.43
C SER A 739 -6.47 -6.74 -19.67
N TRP A 740 -7.59 -6.07 -19.34
CA TRP A 740 -7.65 -4.83 -18.59
C TRP A 740 -7.80 -5.03 -17.07
N GLY A 741 -7.97 -6.27 -16.60
CA GLY A 741 -8.18 -6.62 -15.19
C GLY A 741 -9.64 -6.85 -14.79
N GLY A 742 -10.57 -6.96 -15.74
CA GLY A 742 -11.96 -7.40 -15.52
C GLY A 742 -12.14 -8.92 -15.62
N CYS A 743 -13.37 -9.43 -15.70
CA CYS A 743 -13.62 -10.86 -15.95
C CYS A 743 -14.30 -11.18 -17.28
N TRP A 744 -14.64 -10.17 -18.09
CA TRP A 744 -15.29 -10.37 -19.38
C TRP A 744 -14.36 -11.12 -20.34
N ASP A 745 -14.78 -12.31 -20.74
CA ASP A 745 -14.06 -13.23 -21.63
C ASP A 745 -14.61 -13.21 -23.07
N GLY A 746 -15.46 -12.22 -23.39
CA GLY A 746 -16.11 -12.07 -24.69
C GLY A 746 -17.36 -12.93 -24.88
N THR A 747 -17.74 -13.74 -23.89
CA THR A 747 -18.93 -14.61 -23.99
C THR A 747 -20.22 -13.89 -23.55
N THR A 748 -21.36 -14.35 -24.07
CA THR A 748 -22.68 -13.73 -23.82
C THR A 748 -23.68 -14.66 -23.14
N SER A 749 -23.32 -15.92 -22.93
CA SER A 749 -24.19 -16.94 -22.33
C SER A 749 -23.35 -18.04 -21.67
N LYS A 750 -23.95 -18.81 -20.75
CA LYS A 750 -23.32 -19.96 -20.08
C LYS A 750 -22.83 -21.00 -21.11
N PRO A 751 -21.68 -21.67 -20.91
CA PRO A 751 -21.14 -22.53 -21.94
C PRO A 751 -22.02 -23.76 -22.10
N VAL A 752 -22.09 -24.32 -23.30
CA VAL A 752 -22.72 -25.63 -23.56
C VAL A 752 -21.60 -26.59 -23.97
N ILE A 753 -21.63 -27.82 -23.46
CA ILE A 753 -20.68 -28.89 -23.85
C ILE A 753 -21.48 -30.15 -24.20
N THR A 754 -21.03 -30.86 -25.22
CA THR A 754 -21.50 -32.19 -25.59
C THR A 754 -20.31 -33.09 -25.88
N VAL A 755 -20.45 -34.38 -25.60
CA VAL A 755 -19.44 -35.40 -25.85
C VAL A 755 -20.12 -36.59 -26.52
N ASN A 756 -19.55 -37.09 -27.60
CA ASN A 756 -19.98 -38.33 -28.27
C ASN A 756 -18.79 -39.26 -28.47
N SER A 757 -19.01 -40.56 -28.63
CA SER A 757 -17.95 -41.56 -28.83
C SER A 757 -18.07 -42.34 -30.14
N SER A 758 -16.93 -42.68 -30.73
CA SER A 758 -16.81 -43.58 -31.87
C SER A 758 -15.59 -44.50 -31.74
N TYR A 759 -15.58 -45.62 -32.48
CA TYR A 759 -14.39 -46.46 -32.63
C TYR A 759 -13.69 -46.14 -33.94
N PRO A 760 -12.36 -45.98 -33.94
CA PRO A 760 -11.59 -46.11 -35.16
C PRO A 760 -11.74 -47.51 -35.74
N GLU A 761 -11.76 -47.60 -37.08
CA GLU A 761 -11.99 -48.85 -37.80
C GLU A 761 -10.95 -49.92 -37.43
N GLY A 762 -11.41 -51.07 -36.94
CA GLY A 762 -10.53 -52.18 -36.53
C GLY A 762 -9.83 -52.00 -35.18
N GLU A 763 -9.97 -50.87 -34.50
CA GLU A 763 -9.21 -50.54 -33.28
C GLU A 763 -10.06 -50.48 -32.00
N GLY A 764 -11.37 -50.71 -32.08
CA GLY A 764 -12.32 -50.51 -30.96
C GLY A 764 -12.06 -51.31 -29.68
N TYR A 765 -11.17 -52.31 -29.71
CA TYR A 765 -10.76 -53.08 -28.53
C TYR A 765 -9.70 -52.37 -27.66
N TYR A 766 -9.06 -51.33 -28.19
CA TYR A 766 -8.09 -50.51 -27.45
C TYR A 766 -8.20 -49.01 -27.73
N CYS A 767 -9.01 -48.59 -28.71
CA CYS A 767 -9.15 -47.19 -29.08
C CYS A 767 -10.60 -46.70 -28.97
N ILE A 768 -10.79 -45.52 -28.40
CA ILE A 768 -12.07 -44.79 -28.36
C ILE A 768 -11.78 -43.33 -28.70
N ASP A 769 -12.45 -42.81 -29.72
CA ASP A 769 -12.42 -41.39 -30.04
C ASP A 769 -13.63 -40.72 -29.39
N PHE A 770 -13.36 -39.71 -28.55
CA PHE A 770 -14.41 -38.88 -27.97
C PHE A 770 -14.44 -37.51 -28.65
N ASN A 771 -15.52 -37.20 -29.35
CA ASN A 771 -15.71 -35.91 -30.00
C ASN A 771 -16.41 -34.94 -29.03
N VAL A 772 -15.74 -33.84 -28.71
CA VAL A 772 -16.16 -32.79 -27.78
C VAL A 772 -16.57 -31.57 -28.58
N LYS A 773 -17.81 -31.11 -28.42
CA LYS A 773 -18.29 -29.85 -28.99
C LYS A 773 -18.78 -28.94 -27.89
N GLY A 774 -18.54 -27.65 -28.07
CA GLY A 774 -18.98 -26.63 -27.16
C GLY A 774 -19.53 -25.39 -27.85
N GLN A 775 -20.17 -24.54 -27.06
CA GLN A 775 -20.57 -23.19 -27.45
C GLN A 775 -20.23 -22.25 -26.29
N ALA A 776 -19.65 -21.10 -26.61
CA ALA A 776 -19.23 -20.09 -25.63
C ALA A 776 -18.25 -20.60 -24.56
N VAL A 777 -17.41 -21.59 -24.88
CA VAL A 777 -16.43 -22.17 -23.94
C VAL A 777 -15.17 -21.31 -23.91
N ALA A 778 -14.87 -20.67 -22.79
CA ALA A 778 -13.67 -19.87 -22.59
C ALA A 778 -12.53 -20.64 -21.89
N GLU A 779 -12.86 -21.70 -21.15
CA GLU A 779 -11.90 -22.63 -20.54
C GLU A 779 -12.50 -24.04 -20.48
N ALA A 780 -11.68 -25.09 -20.64
CA ALA A 780 -12.17 -26.48 -20.55
C ALA A 780 -11.18 -27.46 -19.93
N TYR A 781 -11.71 -28.52 -19.30
CA TYR A 781 -10.98 -29.62 -18.67
C TYR A 781 -11.60 -30.96 -19.06
N TYR A 782 -10.79 -32.02 -19.16
CA TYR A 782 -11.27 -33.38 -19.37
C TYR A 782 -10.75 -34.37 -18.31
N TYR A 783 -11.57 -35.35 -17.95
CA TYR A 783 -11.22 -36.45 -17.05
C TYR A 783 -11.65 -37.78 -17.67
N LEU A 784 -10.68 -38.62 -18.03
CA LEU A 784 -10.90 -39.95 -18.59
C LEU A 784 -10.44 -41.01 -17.60
N SER A 785 -11.29 -41.97 -17.28
CA SER A 785 -10.91 -43.14 -16.48
C SER A 785 -11.85 -44.31 -16.71
N ALA A 786 -11.51 -45.47 -16.16
CA ALA A 786 -12.43 -46.61 -16.09
C ALA A 786 -13.63 -46.22 -15.22
N LYS A 787 -14.86 -46.50 -15.68
CA LYS A 787 -16.07 -46.07 -14.99
C LYS A 787 -16.13 -46.60 -13.55
N THR A 788 -15.71 -47.85 -13.33
CA THR A 788 -15.69 -48.47 -12.01
C THR A 788 -14.80 -47.72 -11.01
N LEU A 789 -13.67 -47.15 -11.46
CA LEU A 789 -12.84 -46.30 -10.61
C LEU A 789 -13.50 -44.96 -10.33
N VAL A 790 -14.12 -44.36 -11.37
CA VAL A 790 -14.85 -43.11 -11.20
C VAL A 790 -15.94 -43.29 -10.14
N ASP A 791 -16.73 -44.35 -10.23
CA ASP A 791 -17.79 -44.67 -9.26
C ASP A 791 -17.24 -44.82 -7.82
N GLN A 792 -16.00 -45.31 -7.65
CA GLN A 792 -15.34 -45.41 -6.34
C GLN A 792 -14.86 -44.06 -5.79
N VAL A 793 -14.37 -43.16 -6.64
CA VAL A 793 -13.82 -41.86 -6.19
C VAL A 793 -14.87 -40.75 -6.15
N LEU A 794 -15.94 -40.85 -6.92
CA LEU A 794 -16.97 -39.80 -7.07
C LEU A 794 -17.58 -39.33 -5.72
N PRO A 795 -17.79 -40.20 -4.71
CA PRO A 795 -18.25 -39.76 -3.39
C PRO A 795 -17.33 -38.74 -2.70
N SER A 796 -16.02 -38.77 -2.99
CA SER A 796 -15.05 -37.78 -2.46
C SER A 796 -15.10 -36.42 -3.17
N PHE A 797 -15.90 -36.30 -4.24
CA PHE A 797 -16.14 -35.08 -5.02
C PHE A 797 -17.63 -34.72 -5.02
N ASN A 798 -18.30 -34.89 -3.87
CA ASN A 798 -19.72 -34.57 -3.69
C ASN A 798 -20.66 -35.25 -4.70
N ASN A 799 -20.29 -36.44 -5.20
CA ASN A 799 -20.99 -37.12 -6.28
C ASN A 799 -21.11 -36.28 -7.58
N SER A 800 -20.19 -35.34 -7.81
CA SER A 800 -20.21 -34.40 -8.93
C SER A 800 -19.10 -34.70 -9.94
N TYR A 801 -19.50 -35.05 -11.17
CA TYR A 801 -18.57 -35.20 -12.29
C TYR A 801 -17.86 -33.88 -12.63
N ALA A 802 -18.55 -32.74 -12.51
CA ALA A 802 -17.97 -31.43 -12.75
C ALA A 802 -16.85 -31.11 -11.75
N GLU A 803 -17.07 -31.43 -10.48
CA GLU A 803 -16.07 -31.21 -9.43
C GLU A 803 -14.88 -32.16 -9.59
N LEU A 804 -15.11 -33.43 -9.91
CA LEU A 804 -14.04 -34.39 -10.20
C LEU A 804 -13.18 -33.93 -11.38
N CYS A 805 -13.82 -33.54 -12.49
CA CYS A 805 -13.11 -33.15 -13.70
C CYS A 805 -12.37 -31.81 -13.55
N SER A 806 -12.95 -30.83 -12.85
CA SER A 806 -12.23 -29.57 -12.58
C SER A 806 -11.05 -29.72 -11.62
N LYS A 807 -11.10 -30.67 -10.66
CA LYS A 807 -10.01 -30.87 -9.67
C LYS A 807 -8.94 -31.86 -10.10
N ARG A 808 -9.28 -32.87 -10.90
CA ARG A 808 -8.37 -33.96 -11.30
C ARG A 808 -8.23 -34.12 -12.81
N GLY A 809 -8.99 -33.38 -13.60
CA GLY A 809 -8.92 -33.40 -15.05
C GLY A 809 -7.73 -32.62 -15.59
N ASN A 810 -7.37 -32.93 -16.83
CA ASN A 810 -6.34 -32.22 -17.57
C ASN A 810 -6.97 -31.04 -18.32
N LYS A 811 -6.32 -29.88 -18.29
CA LYS A 811 -6.77 -28.68 -19.01
C LYS A 811 -6.65 -28.88 -20.52
N ILE A 812 -7.67 -28.47 -21.28
CA ILE A 812 -7.58 -28.33 -22.73
C ILE A 812 -6.89 -27.00 -23.01
N GLU A 813 -5.78 -27.03 -23.74
CA GLU A 813 -4.98 -25.84 -24.02
C GLU A 813 -5.77 -24.82 -24.86
N SER A 814 -5.45 -23.53 -24.70
CA SER A 814 -6.16 -22.42 -25.33
C SER A 814 -6.31 -22.57 -26.85
N ASP A 815 -5.28 -23.11 -27.49
CA ASP A 815 -5.19 -23.26 -28.95
C ASP A 815 -6.22 -24.26 -29.51
N TYR A 816 -6.77 -25.13 -28.65
CA TYR A 816 -7.81 -26.10 -29.02
C TYR A 816 -9.23 -25.63 -28.66
N LEU A 817 -9.40 -24.53 -27.92
CA LEU A 817 -10.73 -24.03 -27.55
C LEU A 817 -11.52 -23.54 -28.77
N ALA A 818 -10.84 -23.03 -29.80
CA ALA A 818 -11.48 -22.70 -31.07
C ALA A 818 -12.09 -23.95 -31.75
N ALA A 819 -11.38 -25.09 -31.69
CA ALA A 819 -11.90 -26.36 -32.21
C ALA A 819 -13.04 -26.91 -31.35
N VAL A 820 -12.99 -26.76 -30.02
CA VAL A 820 -14.13 -27.12 -29.14
C VAL A 820 -15.37 -26.31 -29.53
N ASN A 821 -15.23 -25.01 -29.76
CA ASN A 821 -16.35 -24.12 -30.10
C ASN A 821 -16.80 -24.18 -31.58
N SER A 822 -16.17 -25.02 -32.41
CA SER A 822 -16.51 -25.14 -33.83
C SER A 822 -17.64 -26.16 -34.07
N GLU A 823 -18.24 -26.13 -35.27
CA GLU A 823 -19.23 -27.14 -35.66
C GLU A 823 -18.64 -28.55 -35.70
N GLN A 824 -17.32 -28.70 -35.92
CA GLN A 824 -16.63 -29.97 -36.02
C GLN A 824 -16.26 -30.56 -34.64
N GLY A 825 -15.98 -29.69 -33.66
CA GLY A 825 -15.51 -30.11 -32.34
C GLY A 825 -14.04 -30.52 -32.30
N LEU A 826 -13.60 -30.88 -31.09
CA LEU A 826 -12.28 -31.42 -30.80
C LEU A 826 -12.38 -32.92 -30.53
N THR A 827 -11.54 -33.73 -31.16
CA THR A 827 -11.50 -35.17 -30.88
C THR A 827 -10.41 -35.49 -29.85
N LEU A 828 -10.81 -36.11 -28.74
CA LEU A 828 -9.94 -36.67 -27.72
C LEU A 828 -9.78 -38.18 -27.98
N GLY A 829 -8.70 -38.56 -28.65
CA GLY A 829 -8.43 -39.97 -28.99
C GLY A 829 -7.75 -40.70 -27.84
N PHE A 830 -8.38 -41.76 -27.34
CA PHE A 830 -7.82 -42.63 -26.30
C PHE A 830 -7.41 -43.96 -26.90
N ASP A 831 -6.11 -44.27 -26.96
CA ASP A 831 -5.55 -45.44 -27.66
C ASP A 831 -4.86 -46.47 -26.74
N GLN A 832 -5.16 -46.41 -25.43
CA GLN A 832 -4.60 -47.30 -24.40
C GLN A 832 -5.68 -48.13 -23.69
N GLY A 833 -6.79 -48.38 -24.39
CA GLY A 833 -7.94 -49.12 -23.88
C GLY A 833 -7.62 -50.58 -23.59
N VAL A 834 -8.18 -51.08 -22.49
CA VAL A 834 -8.18 -52.50 -22.14
C VAL A 834 -9.44 -53.12 -22.74
N PRO A 835 -9.37 -54.27 -23.43
CA PRO A 835 -10.55 -54.92 -24.02
C PRO A 835 -11.66 -55.21 -22.99
N ASN A 836 -12.92 -55.04 -23.40
CA ASN A 836 -14.11 -55.25 -22.58
C ASN A 836 -14.16 -54.40 -21.29
N VAL A 837 -13.68 -53.16 -21.33
CA VAL A 837 -13.71 -52.23 -20.20
C VAL A 837 -14.51 -50.99 -20.54
N GLU A 838 -15.36 -50.58 -19.60
CA GLU A 838 -16.18 -49.38 -19.69
C GLU A 838 -15.38 -48.15 -19.22
N TYR A 839 -15.20 -47.19 -20.12
CA TYR A 839 -14.54 -45.91 -19.85
C TYR A 839 -15.55 -44.78 -19.83
N ILE A 840 -15.32 -43.80 -18.97
CA ILE A 840 -16.07 -42.55 -18.92
C ILE A 840 -15.13 -41.39 -19.19
N LEU A 841 -15.45 -40.58 -20.19
CA LEU A 841 -14.85 -39.26 -20.39
C LEU A 841 -15.82 -38.22 -19.85
N ILE A 842 -15.34 -37.35 -18.96
CA ILE A 842 -16.05 -36.19 -18.44
C ILE A 842 -15.36 -34.95 -18.97
N VAL A 843 -16.09 -34.02 -19.56
CA VAL A 843 -15.56 -32.72 -20.02
C VAL A 843 -16.33 -31.59 -19.37
N CYS A 844 -15.60 -30.63 -18.78
CA CYS A 844 -16.17 -29.42 -18.20
C CYS A 844 -15.76 -28.21 -19.03
N GLY A 845 -16.72 -27.35 -19.35
CA GLY A 845 -16.52 -26.05 -19.98
C GLY A 845 -16.91 -24.92 -19.03
N LYS A 846 -16.14 -23.84 -19.03
CA LYS A 846 -16.33 -22.67 -18.17
C LYS A 846 -16.24 -21.39 -18.98
N ASN A 847 -17.01 -20.40 -18.55
CA ASN A 847 -16.88 -19.00 -18.93
C ASN A 847 -17.40 -18.12 -17.76
N MET A 848 -17.41 -16.81 -17.94
CA MET A 848 -17.89 -15.86 -16.92
C MET A 848 -19.36 -16.04 -16.50
N HIS A 849 -20.20 -16.66 -17.34
CA HIS A 849 -21.62 -16.93 -17.09
C HIS A 849 -21.86 -18.27 -16.39
N GLY A 850 -20.79 -19.04 -16.13
CA GLY A 850 -20.81 -20.25 -15.31
C GLY A 850 -20.16 -21.47 -15.97
N GLU A 851 -20.47 -22.66 -15.43
CA GLU A 851 -19.89 -23.92 -15.89
C GLU A 851 -20.94 -24.90 -16.40
N SER A 852 -20.59 -25.65 -17.44
CA SER A 852 -21.34 -26.83 -17.89
C SER A 852 -20.40 -28.02 -18.02
N PHE A 853 -20.98 -29.21 -18.01
CA PHE A 853 -20.23 -30.43 -18.25
C PHE A 853 -21.07 -31.39 -19.07
N ALA A 854 -20.40 -32.26 -19.80
CA ALA A 854 -21.00 -33.46 -20.37
C ALA A 854 -20.06 -34.64 -20.16
N TYR A 855 -20.61 -35.84 -20.22
CA TYR A 855 -19.83 -37.05 -20.14
C TYR A 855 -20.35 -38.05 -21.15
N GLU A 856 -19.47 -38.96 -21.56
CA GLU A 856 -19.80 -40.06 -22.43
C GLU A 856 -19.17 -41.32 -21.87
N VAL A 857 -19.97 -42.40 -21.84
CA VAL A 857 -19.53 -43.70 -21.35
C VAL A 857 -19.45 -44.65 -22.54
N LYS A 858 -18.28 -45.23 -22.76
CA LYS A 858 -18.03 -46.14 -23.88
C LYS A 858 -17.19 -47.33 -23.43
N SER A 859 -17.65 -48.53 -23.78
CA SER A 859 -16.87 -49.75 -23.58
C SER A 859 -15.90 -49.96 -24.73
N THR A 860 -14.71 -50.48 -24.49
CA THR A 860 -13.90 -51.12 -25.53
C THR A 860 -14.51 -52.47 -25.91
N THR A 861 -14.22 -52.96 -27.10
CA THR A 861 -14.72 -54.26 -27.59
C THR A 861 -13.78 -55.42 -27.22
N GLU A 862 -14.21 -56.66 -27.49
CA GLU A 862 -13.34 -57.83 -27.44
C GLU A 862 -12.21 -57.73 -28.49
N VAL A 863 -11.05 -58.33 -28.20
CA VAL A 863 -9.92 -58.39 -29.14
C VAL A 863 -10.38 -59.16 -30.39
N PRO A 864 -10.38 -58.53 -31.57
CA PRO A 864 -10.77 -59.21 -32.80
C PRO A 864 -9.71 -60.25 -33.18
N LYS A 865 -10.10 -61.24 -33.98
CA LYS A 865 -9.16 -62.19 -34.56
C LYS A 865 -8.32 -61.49 -35.63
N GLY A 866 -7.01 -61.73 -35.66
CA GLY A 866 -6.12 -61.18 -36.69
C GLY A 866 -6.18 -61.91 -38.01
N SER A 867 -5.44 -61.38 -38.98
CA SER A 867 -5.18 -62.04 -40.25
C SER A 867 -4.54 -63.42 -40.03
N ALA A 868 -4.76 -64.32 -41.00
CA ALA A 868 -4.20 -65.66 -40.95
C ALA A 868 -2.67 -65.70 -40.97
N GLU A 869 -1.99 -64.60 -41.35
CA GLU A 869 -0.53 -64.47 -41.32
C GLU A 869 -0.05 -64.01 -39.95
N TYR A 870 -0.73 -63.05 -39.33
CA TYR A 870 -0.44 -62.59 -37.97
C TYR A 870 -0.58 -63.72 -36.94
N GLU A 871 -1.67 -64.47 -37.01
CA GLU A 871 -1.97 -65.56 -36.07
C GLU A 871 -0.92 -66.69 -36.10
N ARG A 872 -0.10 -66.81 -37.15
CA ARG A 872 0.92 -67.88 -37.25
C ARG A 872 2.04 -67.72 -36.23
N TYR A 873 2.41 -66.50 -35.89
CA TYR A 873 3.48 -66.23 -34.93
C TYR A 873 3.03 -66.40 -33.47
N MET A 874 1.72 -66.43 -33.21
CA MET A 874 1.18 -66.54 -31.85
C MET A 874 1.41 -67.93 -31.24
N GLY A 875 1.57 -67.95 -29.91
CA GLY A 875 1.74 -69.17 -29.12
C GLY A 875 3.10 -69.26 -28.42
N GLU A 876 3.42 -70.47 -27.96
CA GLU A 876 4.66 -70.76 -27.23
C GLU A 876 5.73 -71.33 -28.15
N TRP A 877 6.94 -70.79 -28.02
CA TRP A 877 8.09 -71.14 -28.85
C TRP A 877 9.32 -71.33 -27.97
N THR A 878 10.14 -72.33 -28.28
CA THR A 878 11.51 -72.41 -27.77
C THR A 878 12.41 -71.71 -28.78
N VAL A 879 13.08 -70.65 -28.35
CA VAL A 879 14.07 -69.91 -29.13
C VAL A 879 15.45 -70.44 -28.80
N THR A 880 16.23 -70.77 -29.82
CA THR A 880 17.63 -71.22 -29.67
C THR A 880 18.56 -70.29 -30.43
N SER A 881 19.52 -69.70 -29.74
CA SER A 881 20.58 -68.88 -30.36
C SER A 881 21.56 -69.77 -31.13
N THR A 882 22.29 -69.18 -32.08
CA THR A 882 23.35 -69.89 -32.80
C THR A 882 24.59 -70.08 -31.91
N ALA A 883 24.90 -69.07 -31.10
CA ALA A 883 25.98 -69.10 -30.13
C ALA A 883 25.65 -68.17 -28.94
N SER A 884 26.54 -68.14 -27.95
CA SER A 884 26.56 -67.16 -26.88
C SER A 884 27.99 -66.67 -26.67
N SER A 885 28.14 -65.45 -26.20
CA SER A 885 29.43 -64.82 -25.88
C SER A 885 29.38 -64.16 -24.51
N THR A 886 30.53 -63.80 -23.94
CA THR A 886 30.62 -63.06 -22.68
C THR A 886 31.94 -62.29 -22.59
N THR A 887 32.13 -61.49 -21.53
CA THR A 887 33.38 -60.76 -21.29
C THR A 887 34.53 -61.65 -20.79
N TRP A 888 34.27 -62.92 -20.48
CA TRP A 888 35.30 -63.93 -20.24
C TRP A 888 35.90 -64.43 -21.56
N ALA A 889 37.16 -64.08 -21.81
CA ALA A 889 37.84 -64.32 -23.10
C ALA A 889 37.93 -65.80 -23.52
N ASP A 890 38.01 -66.73 -22.57
CA ASP A 890 38.16 -68.18 -22.84
C ASP A 890 36.83 -68.96 -22.79
N TYR A 891 35.69 -68.26 -22.79
CA TYR A 891 34.37 -68.90 -22.74
C TYR A 891 34.09 -69.71 -24.02
N ASP A 892 33.72 -70.98 -23.85
CA ASP A 892 33.31 -71.88 -24.95
C ASP A 892 31.94 -71.48 -25.50
N GLN A 893 31.93 -70.84 -26.67
CA GLN A 893 30.71 -70.33 -27.27
C GLN A 893 29.78 -71.48 -27.69
N HIS A 894 28.60 -71.56 -27.07
CA HIS A 894 27.58 -72.55 -27.41
C HIS A 894 26.17 -71.93 -27.50
N PRO A 895 25.23 -72.58 -28.20
CA PRO A 895 23.82 -72.20 -28.22
C PRO A 895 23.21 -72.04 -26.82
N VAL A 896 22.27 -71.12 -26.70
CA VAL A 896 21.42 -70.95 -25.52
C VAL A 896 19.96 -71.02 -25.96
N SER A 897 19.16 -71.78 -25.22
CA SER A 897 17.72 -71.91 -25.48
C SER A 897 16.89 -71.31 -24.34
N PHE A 898 15.81 -70.62 -24.68
CA PHE A 898 14.82 -70.09 -23.75
C PHE A 898 13.42 -70.15 -24.36
N ASP A 899 12.40 -70.24 -23.51
CA ASP A 899 11.01 -70.30 -23.94
C ASP A 899 10.38 -68.91 -23.95
N ILE A 900 9.66 -68.61 -25.03
CA ILE A 900 8.89 -67.39 -25.19
C ILE A 900 7.40 -67.67 -25.38
N LYS A 901 6.57 -66.69 -25.05
CA LYS A 901 5.15 -66.66 -25.39
C LYS A 901 4.83 -65.40 -26.18
N ILE A 902 4.28 -65.57 -27.38
CA ILE A 902 3.83 -64.49 -28.25
C ILE A 902 2.30 -64.34 -28.10
N GLU A 903 1.88 -63.20 -27.59
CA GLU A 903 0.47 -62.82 -27.37
C GLU A 903 0.12 -61.57 -28.23
N PRO A 904 -1.15 -61.37 -28.61
CA PRO A 904 -1.53 -60.21 -29.38
C PRO A 904 -1.48 -58.96 -28.50
N PHE A 905 -0.92 -57.86 -29.04
CA PHE A 905 -0.99 -56.54 -28.41
C PHE A 905 -1.84 -55.59 -29.24
N ARG A 906 -1.48 -55.42 -30.52
CA ARG A 906 -2.32 -54.80 -31.54
C ARG A 906 -2.46 -55.77 -32.70
N VAL A 907 -3.67 -56.26 -32.91
CA VAL A 907 -4.05 -57.19 -33.97
C VAL A 907 -3.52 -56.66 -35.32
N ASP A 908 -2.90 -57.55 -36.09
CA ASP A 908 -2.26 -57.25 -37.39
C ASP A 908 -1.16 -56.18 -37.36
N SER A 909 -0.60 -55.88 -36.18
CA SER A 909 0.44 -54.85 -36.08
C SER A 909 1.53 -55.13 -35.04
N ILE A 910 1.19 -55.51 -33.80
CA ILE A 910 2.14 -55.61 -32.69
C ILE A 910 1.81 -56.82 -31.82
N TYR A 911 2.85 -57.52 -31.36
CA TYR A 911 2.79 -58.59 -30.37
C TYR A 911 3.46 -58.20 -29.06
N ASN A 912 2.98 -58.80 -27.97
CA ASN A 912 3.73 -58.93 -26.73
C ASN A 912 4.50 -60.24 -26.75
N VAL A 913 5.80 -60.18 -26.50
CA VAL A 913 6.69 -61.34 -26.41
C VAL A 913 7.26 -61.42 -25.00
N TYR A 914 6.81 -62.44 -24.26
CA TYR A 914 7.28 -62.74 -22.91
C TYR A 914 8.39 -63.78 -22.95
N GLY A 915 9.27 -63.75 -21.96
CA GLY A 915 10.35 -64.74 -21.81
C GLY A 915 11.52 -64.55 -22.78
N TRP A 916 11.54 -63.48 -23.58
CA TRP A 916 12.64 -63.21 -24.51
C TRP A 916 13.97 -63.03 -23.79
N GLY A 917 15.00 -63.70 -24.30
CA GLY A 917 16.40 -63.46 -23.95
C GLY A 917 16.86 -64.13 -22.67
N VAL A 918 18.09 -63.81 -22.29
CA VAL A 918 18.76 -64.34 -21.09
C VAL A 918 18.40 -63.61 -19.82
N THR A 919 17.77 -62.44 -19.95
CA THR A 919 17.38 -61.62 -18.80
C THR A 919 15.99 -61.98 -18.27
N LYS A 920 15.78 -61.75 -16.97
CA LYS A 920 14.49 -61.97 -16.30
C LYS A 920 13.47 -60.85 -16.50
N PHE A 921 13.82 -59.78 -17.23
CA PHE A 921 12.94 -58.63 -17.40
C PHE A 921 11.64 -59.00 -18.12
N THR A 922 11.74 -59.85 -19.14
CA THR A 922 10.64 -60.25 -20.02
C THR A 922 9.64 -61.21 -19.38
N ASP A 923 9.89 -61.61 -18.13
CA ASP A 923 8.92 -62.34 -17.31
C ASP A 923 7.82 -61.39 -16.78
N VAL A 924 8.16 -60.11 -16.58
CA VAL A 924 7.28 -59.04 -16.06
C VAL A 924 6.95 -57.99 -17.12
N TYR A 925 7.90 -57.73 -18.03
CA TYR A 925 7.90 -56.61 -18.96
C TYR A 925 8.01 -57.13 -20.41
N PRO A 926 6.90 -57.33 -21.14
CA PRO A 926 6.94 -57.93 -22.47
C PRO A 926 7.78 -57.10 -23.44
N MET A 927 8.52 -57.78 -24.31
CA MET A 927 9.10 -57.19 -25.50
C MET A 927 7.97 -56.89 -26.50
N LYS A 928 8.06 -55.75 -27.22
CA LYS A 928 7.20 -55.48 -28.37
C LYS A 928 7.90 -55.96 -29.64
N MET A 929 7.25 -56.85 -30.37
CA MET A 929 7.63 -57.21 -31.75
C MET A 929 6.52 -56.80 -32.69
N TYR A 930 6.86 -56.46 -33.92
CA TYR A 930 5.95 -55.88 -34.89
C TYR A 930 5.65 -56.89 -35.99
N PHE A 931 4.44 -56.81 -36.54
CA PHE A 931 4.04 -57.52 -37.74
C PHE A 931 4.08 -56.52 -38.90
N GLU A 932 5.09 -56.64 -39.73
CA GLU A 932 5.37 -55.69 -40.81
C GLU A 932 5.67 -56.48 -42.07
N ASP A 933 4.96 -56.18 -43.17
CA ASP A 933 5.17 -56.83 -44.48
C ASP A 933 5.14 -58.37 -44.42
N GLY A 934 4.26 -58.95 -43.59
CA GLY A 934 4.16 -60.41 -43.40
C GLY A 934 5.23 -61.03 -42.48
N LYS A 935 6.15 -60.22 -41.95
CA LYS A 935 7.27 -60.65 -41.12
C LYS A 935 7.08 -60.28 -39.66
N LEU A 936 7.68 -61.07 -38.77
CA LEU A 936 7.87 -60.69 -37.37
C LEU A 936 9.16 -59.89 -37.26
N THR A 937 9.09 -58.65 -36.78
CA THR A 937 10.25 -57.75 -36.68
C THR A 937 10.48 -57.27 -35.24
N ALA A 938 11.75 -57.02 -34.91
CA ALA A 938 12.18 -56.47 -33.62
C ALA A 938 12.93 -55.15 -33.86
N TRP A 939 12.69 -54.16 -32.99
CA TRP A 939 13.22 -52.81 -33.12
C TRP A 939 13.80 -52.29 -31.79
N THR A 940 14.76 -51.38 -31.88
CA THR A 940 15.37 -50.62 -30.76
C THR A 940 14.89 -49.18 -30.74
N GLY A 941 15.03 -48.46 -29.61
CA GLY A 941 14.73 -47.03 -29.45
C GLY A 941 13.27 -46.55 -29.58
N ALA A 942 13.07 -45.24 -29.35
CA ALA A 942 11.76 -44.60 -29.14
C ALA A 942 10.87 -44.45 -30.39
N HIS A 943 11.44 -44.54 -31.61
CA HIS A 943 10.73 -44.20 -32.86
C HIS A 943 9.64 -45.20 -33.28
N HIS A 944 9.75 -46.48 -32.89
CA HIS A 944 8.72 -47.49 -33.14
C HIS A 944 7.95 -47.92 -31.89
N GLY A 945 8.20 -47.32 -30.71
CA GLY A 945 7.61 -47.80 -29.46
C GLY A 945 8.27 -49.07 -28.91
N SER A 946 9.53 -49.35 -29.28
CA SER A 946 10.30 -50.38 -28.58
C SER A 946 10.50 -49.96 -27.11
N VAL A 947 10.24 -50.87 -26.19
CA VAL A 947 9.91 -50.49 -24.80
C VAL A 947 11.15 -50.13 -24.01
N ILE A 948 11.19 -48.89 -23.51
CA ILE A 948 12.12 -48.47 -22.46
C ILE A 948 11.35 -48.46 -21.16
N TYR A 949 11.75 -49.29 -20.20
CA TYR A 949 11.21 -49.24 -18.85
C TYR A 949 12.14 -48.41 -17.97
N TYR A 950 11.64 -47.25 -17.53
CA TYR A 950 12.41 -46.31 -16.73
C TYR A 950 12.48 -46.71 -15.26
N GLY A 951 13.60 -46.40 -14.61
CA GLY A 951 13.67 -46.39 -13.16
C GLY A 951 13.95 -47.74 -12.49
N TYR A 952 14.66 -48.66 -13.16
CA TYR A 952 15.07 -49.93 -12.55
C TYR A 952 16.14 -49.69 -11.47
N PRO A 953 15.87 -50.01 -10.19
CA PRO A 953 16.83 -49.80 -9.12
C PRO A 953 17.95 -50.85 -9.19
N TYR A 954 19.19 -50.40 -9.36
CA TYR A 954 20.36 -51.28 -9.40
C TYR A 954 21.16 -51.22 -8.08
N THR A 955 22.01 -52.24 -7.86
CA THR A 955 22.73 -52.46 -6.59
C THR A 955 23.77 -51.37 -6.28
N ASP A 956 24.14 -50.55 -7.25
CA ASP A 956 25.01 -49.38 -7.07
C ASP A 956 24.25 -48.12 -6.60
N GLY A 957 22.94 -48.21 -6.39
CA GLY A 957 22.08 -47.11 -5.94
C GLY A 957 21.61 -46.18 -7.07
N ILE A 958 21.92 -46.50 -8.34
CA ILE A 958 21.47 -45.75 -9.50
C ILE A 958 20.25 -46.44 -10.12
N ASN A 959 19.30 -45.63 -10.59
CA ASN A 959 18.16 -46.12 -11.38
C ASN A 959 18.53 -46.17 -12.86
N TYR A 960 18.58 -47.38 -13.43
CA TYR A 960 18.87 -47.61 -14.85
C TYR A 960 17.57 -47.76 -15.65
N ASN A 961 17.65 -47.58 -16.97
CA ASN A 961 16.58 -47.91 -17.89
C ASN A 961 16.77 -49.35 -18.40
N ILE A 962 15.69 -50.11 -18.53
CA ILE A 962 15.70 -51.40 -19.22
C ILE A 962 15.37 -51.13 -20.68
N ALA A 963 16.31 -51.39 -21.59
CA ALA A 963 16.14 -51.11 -23.01
C ALA A 963 16.64 -52.29 -23.86
N LEU A 964 15.94 -52.57 -24.95
CA LEU A 964 16.42 -53.53 -25.95
C LEU A 964 17.62 -52.94 -26.69
N ASN A 965 18.73 -53.68 -26.73
CA ASN A 965 19.96 -53.25 -27.40
C ASN A 965 20.44 -54.35 -28.36
N SER A 966 21.11 -53.94 -29.43
CA SER A 966 21.73 -54.85 -30.38
C SER A 966 23.14 -55.22 -29.95
N PHE A 967 23.53 -56.42 -30.33
CA PHE A 967 24.89 -56.93 -30.25
C PHE A 967 25.47 -56.93 -31.66
N MET A 968 26.68 -56.42 -31.77
CA MET A 968 27.41 -56.23 -33.01
C MET A 968 28.76 -56.92 -32.90
N GLN A 969 29.26 -57.44 -34.01
CA GLN A 969 30.61 -57.98 -34.07
C GLN A 969 31.57 -56.90 -34.61
N ALA A 970 32.65 -56.63 -33.89
CA ALA A 970 33.71 -55.73 -34.32
C ALA A 970 34.66 -56.42 -35.30
N GLU A 971 35.51 -55.63 -35.97
CA GLU A 971 36.48 -56.14 -36.97
C GLU A 971 37.47 -57.17 -36.38
N ASP A 972 37.77 -57.08 -35.08
CA ASP A 972 38.64 -58.01 -34.35
C ASP A 972 37.94 -59.31 -33.92
N GLY A 973 36.67 -59.48 -34.28
CA GLY A 973 35.83 -60.62 -33.93
C GLY A 973 35.18 -60.54 -32.55
N SER A 974 35.46 -59.49 -31.76
CA SER A 974 34.82 -59.25 -30.46
C SER A 974 33.36 -58.78 -30.63
N TYR A 975 32.55 -58.96 -29.59
CA TYR A 975 31.14 -58.57 -29.60
C TYR A 975 30.92 -57.37 -28.67
N ASN A 976 30.25 -56.34 -29.18
CA ASN A 976 29.94 -55.12 -28.44
C ASN A 976 28.42 -54.90 -28.38
N VAL A 977 27.97 -54.28 -27.29
CA VAL A 977 26.58 -53.83 -27.15
C VAL A 977 26.45 -52.42 -27.72
N TYR A 978 25.48 -52.23 -28.60
CA TYR A 978 25.22 -50.95 -29.23
C TYR A 978 23.78 -50.51 -28.96
N MET A 979 23.63 -49.23 -28.66
CA MET A 979 22.33 -48.58 -28.55
C MET A 979 22.09 -47.73 -29.79
N ALA A 980 21.14 -48.15 -30.62
CA ALA A 980 20.62 -47.33 -31.69
C ALA A 980 19.23 -46.79 -31.31
N SER A 981 18.94 -45.55 -31.67
CA SER A 981 17.61 -44.99 -31.49
C SER A 981 16.75 -45.27 -32.72
N GLY A 982 15.93 -46.32 -32.70
CA GLY A 982 14.92 -46.55 -33.73
C GLY A 982 15.29 -47.57 -34.82
N GLU A 983 16.23 -48.49 -34.58
CA GLU A 983 16.71 -49.41 -35.63
C GLU A 983 16.06 -50.80 -35.54
N LYS A 984 15.79 -51.39 -36.72
CA LYS A 984 15.36 -52.78 -36.86
C LYS A 984 16.55 -53.69 -36.56
N VAL A 985 16.38 -54.63 -35.63
CA VAL A 985 17.45 -55.52 -35.16
C VAL A 985 17.20 -56.98 -35.52
N GLY A 986 15.95 -57.35 -35.81
CA GLY A 986 15.60 -58.71 -36.19
C GLY A 986 14.42 -58.74 -37.14
N GLU A 987 14.43 -59.68 -38.09
CA GLU A 987 13.27 -60.01 -38.92
C GLU A 987 13.17 -61.53 -39.15
N ALA A 988 11.94 -62.04 -39.18
CA ALA A 988 11.66 -63.45 -39.42
C ALA A 988 10.47 -63.62 -40.36
N GLU A 989 10.61 -64.52 -41.32
CA GLU A 989 9.50 -65.03 -42.14
C GLU A 989 9.04 -66.37 -41.58
N TYR A 990 7.73 -66.54 -41.43
CA TYR A 990 7.17 -67.78 -40.92
C TYR A 990 7.39 -68.94 -41.89
N ALA A 991 7.88 -70.06 -41.35
CA ALA A 991 7.89 -71.35 -42.03
C ALA A 991 7.16 -72.41 -41.19
N GLU A 992 6.54 -73.38 -41.86
CA GLU A 992 5.73 -74.41 -41.22
C GLU A 992 6.60 -75.30 -40.32
N GLY A 993 6.29 -75.34 -39.01
CA GLY A 993 7.02 -76.11 -38.00
C GLY A 993 8.10 -75.35 -37.22
N GLY A 994 8.49 -74.15 -37.67
CA GLY A 994 9.49 -73.29 -37.02
C GLY A 994 10.05 -72.26 -37.99
N PHE A 995 10.58 -71.15 -37.47
CA PHE A 995 11.16 -70.06 -38.28
C PHE A 995 12.48 -69.56 -37.67
N GLU A 996 13.23 -68.76 -38.43
CA GLU A 996 14.49 -68.18 -37.97
C GLU A 996 14.40 -66.66 -38.02
N MET A 997 14.76 -65.99 -36.92
CA MET A 997 14.93 -64.54 -36.90
C MET A 997 16.36 -64.18 -37.22
N GLN A 998 16.52 -63.50 -38.34
CA GLN A 998 17.78 -63.00 -38.86
C GLN A 998 18.05 -61.62 -38.29
N GLY A 999 19.32 -61.37 -37.96
CA GLY A 999 19.77 -60.03 -37.61
C GLY A 999 19.81 -59.11 -38.83
N VAL A 1000 19.41 -57.85 -38.66
CA VAL A 1000 19.27 -56.86 -39.74
C VAL A 1000 20.49 -55.93 -39.78
N THR A 1001 20.91 -55.52 -40.98
CA THR A 1001 21.95 -54.51 -41.18
C THR A 1001 21.41 -53.12 -40.85
N SER A 1002 22.14 -52.33 -40.06
CA SER A 1002 21.73 -50.98 -39.69
C SER A 1002 21.54 -50.12 -40.93
N LYS A 1003 20.47 -49.32 -40.95
CA LYS A 1003 20.18 -48.37 -42.03
C LYS A 1003 21.09 -47.15 -41.95
N ASP A 1004 21.41 -46.70 -40.74
CA ASP A 1004 22.21 -45.51 -40.49
C ASP A 1004 23.72 -45.83 -40.53
N TYR A 1005 24.09 -47.10 -40.31
CA TYR A 1005 25.46 -47.63 -40.37
C TYR A 1005 25.51 -48.92 -41.20
N PRO A 1006 25.55 -48.83 -42.54
CA PRO A 1006 25.43 -49.99 -43.44
C PRO A 1006 26.50 -51.08 -43.27
N ASP A 1007 27.65 -50.75 -42.69
CA ASP A 1007 28.73 -51.71 -42.42
C ASP A 1007 28.50 -52.53 -41.14
N ILE A 1008 27.46 -52.18 -40.38
CA ILE A 1008 27.16 -52.75 -39.08
C ILE A 1008 25.92 -53.65 -39.19
N LYS A 1009 26.10 -54.94 -38.89
CA LYS A 1009 25.01 -55.92 -38.82
C LYS A 1009 24.70 -56.27 -37.36
N CYS A 1010 23.43 -56.21 -36.99
CA CYS A 1010 22.96 -56.79 -35.74
C CYS A 1010 23.17 -58.31 -35.81
N VAL A 1011 23.93 -58.87 -34.88
CA VAL A 1011 24.19 -60.32 -34.78
C VAL A 1011 23.46 -60.94 -33.59
N GLY A 1012 22.88 -60.15 -32.70
CA GLY A 1012 22.06 -60.60 -31.58
C GLY A 1012 21.39 -59.41 -30.89
N PHE A 1013 20.44 -59.63 -29.99
CA PHE A 1013 19.84 -58.54 -29.22
C PHE A 1013 19.14 -59.06 -27.96
N ASP A 1014 19.17 -58.25 -26.89
CA ASP A 1014 18.50 -58.55 -25.62
C ASP A 1014 18.22 -57.25 -24.84
N PHE A 1015 17.44 -57.35 -23.76
CA PHE A 1015 17.27 -56.25 -22.82
C PHE A 1015 18.52 -56.07 -21.97
N CYS A 1016 19.04 -54.84 -21.96
CA CYS A 1016 20.19 -54.43 -21.17
C CYS A 1016 19.79 -53.32 -20.19
N LEU A 1017 20.55 -53.20 -19.10
CA LEU A 1017 20.53 -52.01 -18.26
C LEU A 1017 21.29 -50.90 -18.97
N SER A 1018 20.68 -49.72 -19.09
CA SER A 1018 21.26 -48.58 -19.79
C SER A 1018 21.07 -47.26 -19.03
N MET A 1019 22.09 -46.41 -19.09
CA MET A 1019 22.07 -45.03 -18.57
C MET A 1019 22.98 -44.12 -19.42
N GLY A 1020 22.65 -42.83 -19.55
CA GLY A 1020 23.48 -41.82 -20.21
C GLY A 1020 22.87 -41.18 -21.47
N GLY A 1021 23.64 -40.30 -22.14
CA GLY A 1021 23.26 -39.56 -23.36
C GLY A 1021 24.39 -39.58 -24.40
N GLN A 1022 24.24 -38.85 -25.51
CA GLN A 1022 25.22 -38.83 -26.61
C GLN A 1022 26.64 -38.57 -26.09
N GLY A 1023 27.53 -39.57 -26.23
CA GLY A 1023 28.96 -39.49 -25.86
C GLY A 1023 29.37 -40.22 -24.57
N TRP A 1024 28.44 -40.67 -23.73
CA TRP A 1024 28.73 -41.56 -22.59
C TRP A 1024 27.47 -42.36 -22.22
N SER A 1025 27.43 -43.63 -22.61
CA SER A 1025 26.38 -44.55 -22.21
C SER A 1025 27.02 -45.77 -21.54
N LYS A 1026 26.48 -46.16 -20.38
CA LYS A 1026 26.83 -47.42 -19.73
C LYS A 1026 25.73 -48.41 -20.06
N ILE A 1027 26.06 -49.43 -20.85
CA ILE A 1027 25.11 -50.44 -21.33
C ILE A 1027 25.69 -51.82 -21.06
N PHE A 1028 24.99 -52.64 -20.30
CA PHE A 1028 25.46 -53.99 -19.94
C PHE A 1028 24.31 -54.88 -19.48
N ILE A 1029 24.56 -56.18 -19.46
CA ILE A 1029 23.71 -57.14 -18.76
C ILE A 1029 24.40 -57.48 -17.45
N ALA A 1030 23.75 -57.19 -16.34
CA ALA A 1030 24.26 -57.53 -15.01
C ALA A 1030 23.99 -59.02 -14.71
N PRO A 1031 24.94 -59.81 -14.20
CA PRO A 1031 24.71 -61.21 -13.85
C PRO A 1031 23.49 -61.43 -12.92
N GLU A 1032 23.14 -60.44 -12.09
CA GLU A 1032 22.02 -60.47 -11.15
C GLU A 1032 20.64 -60.40 -11.83
N VAL A 1033 20.59 -59.90 -13.07
CA VAL A 1033 19.36 -59.82 -13.87
C VAL A 1033 19.25 -60.95 -14.90
N VAL A 1034 20.30 -61.75 -15.07
CA VAL A 1034 20.31 -62.95 -15.90
C VAL A 1034 19.50 -64.05 -15.21
N ARG A 1035 18.81 -64.87 -16.02
CA ARG A 1035 18.13 -66.08 -15.57
C ARG A 1035 19.11 -67.00 -14.83
N PRO A 1036 18.80 -67.50 -13.62
CA PRO A 1036 19.75 -68.25 -12.80
C PRO A 1036 20.43 -69.42 -13.52
N GLU A 1037 19.69 -70.09 -14.42
CA GLU A 1037 20.15 -71.22 -15.23
C GLU A 1037 21.11 -70.83 -16.37
N LEU A 1038 21.20 -69.55 -16.72
CA LEU A 1038 22.05 -69.01 -17.79
C LEU A 1038 23.23 -68.16 -17.26
N VAL A 1039 23.36 -68.01 -15.94
CA VAL A 1039 24.50 -67.30 -15.34
C VAL A 1039 25.77 -68.12 -15.56
N ILE A 1040 26.77 -67.52 -16.21
CA ILE A 1040 28.07 -68.16 -16.43
C ILE A 1040 28.92 -67.98 -15.17
N LYS A 1041 29.59 -69.04 -14.72
CA LYS A 1041 30.46 -69.02 -13.54
C LYS A 1041 31.86 -69.48 -13.91
N ASN A 1042 32.87 -68.71 -13.53
CA ASN A 1042 34.28 -69.08 -13.62
C ASN A 1042 34.98 -68.79 -12.28
N GLY A 1043 35.17 -69.83 -11.46
CA GLY A 1043 35.63 -69.66 -10.08
C GLY A 1043 34.63 -68.86 -9.24
N ASP A 1044 35.11 -67.79 -8.60
CA ASP A 1044 34.30 -66.86 -7.79
C ASP A 1044 33.63 -65.74 -8.63
N GLU A 1045 33.97 -65.64 -9.92
CA GLU A 1045 33.43 -64.61 -10.81
C GLU A 1045 32.19 -65.10 -11.58
N THR A 1046 31.21 -64.20 -11.73
CA THR A 1046 29.97 -64.44 -12.47
C THR A 1046 29.88 -63.53 -13.68
N TYR A 1047 29.47 -64.09 -14.80
CA TYR A 1047 29.42 -63.43 -16.09
C TYR A 1047 28.02 -63.52 -16.71
N ALA A 1048 27.63 -62.49 -17.45
CA ALA A 1048 26.38 -62.48 -18.21
C ALA A 1048 26.62 -62.96 -19.65
N PRO A 1049 25.76 -63.83 -20.20
CA PRO A 1049 25.82 -64.21 -21.61
C PRO A 1049 25.21 -63.12 -22.52
N TYR A 1050 25.76 -63.00 -23.72
CA TYR A 1050 25.21 -62.26 -24.85
C TYR A 1050 24.82 -63.27 -25.92
N ILE A 1051 23.54 -63.34 -26.27
CA ILE A 1051 23.03 -64.32 -27.24
C ILE A 1051 23.21 -63.85 -28.68
N ILE A 1052 23.79 -64.71 -29.52
CA ILE A 1052 24.10 -64.41 -30.92
C ILE A 1052 23.21 -65.26 -31.83
N GLY A 1053 22.47 -64.59 -32.70
CA GLY A 1053 21.60 -65.18 -33.72
C GLY A 1053 22.34 -65.67 -34.96
N PRO A 1054 21.63 -66.20 -35.98
CA PRO A 1054 20.18 -66.24 -36.09
C PRO A 1054 19.49 -67.01 -34.96
N PHE A 1055 18.28 -66.59 -34.60
CA PHE A 1055 17.50 -67.20 -33.52
C PHE A 1055 16.48 -68.17 -34.12
N LYS A 1056 16.60 -69.45 -33.79
CA LYS A 1056 15.69 -70.49 -34.29
C LYS A 1056 14.51 -70.69 -33.35
N PHE A 1057 13.30 -70.55 -33.87
CA PHE A 1057 12.03 -70.69 -33.15
C PHE A 1057 11.44 -72.06 -33.47
N THR A 1058 11.27 -72.90 -32.44
CA THR A 1058 10.63 -74.21 -32.55
C THR A 1058 9.35 -74.22 -31.73
N ARG A 1059 8.24 -74.67 -32.33
CA ARG A 1059 6.93 -74.61 -31.66
C ARG A 1059 6.83 -75.60 -30.51
N LYS A 1060 6.32 -75.16 -29.36
CA LYS A 1060 6.11 -76.02 -28.19
C LYS A 1060 4.76 -76.73 -28.28
N SER A 1061 4.70 -78.02 -27.91
CA SER A 1061 3.42 -78.75 -27.83
C SER A 1061 2.62 -78.22 -26.64
N THR A 1062 1.44 -77.67 -26.92
CA THR A 1062 0.60 -76.93 -25.97
C THR A 1062 0.07 -77.81 -24.83
N THR A 1063 0.18 -77.34 -23.59
CA THR A 1063 -0.64 -77.79 -22.45
C THR A 1063 -1.37 -76.57 -21.89
N GLU A 1064 -2.71 -76.63 -21.91
CA GLU A 1064 -3.74 -75.73 -21.32
C GLU A 1064 -3.53 -74.21 -21.28
N ALA A 1065 -4.62 -73.50 -21.59
CA ALA A 1065 -4.70 -72.05 -21.71
C ALA A 1065 -4.35 -71.35 -20.39
N THR A 1066 -3.08 -70.95 -20.25
CA THR A 1066 -2.66 -70.04 -19.20
C THR A 1066 -3.22 -68.65 -19.50
N THR A 1067 -3.96 -68.06 -18.56
CA THR A 1067 -4.55 -66.71 -18.61
C THR A 1067 -3.59 -65.69 -19.23
N SER A 1068 -4.06 -64.87 -20.18
CA SER A 1068 -3.20 -63.87 -20.86
C SER A 1068 -2.57 -62.89 -19.87
N ARG A 1069 -1.23 -62.81 -19.88
CA ARG A 1069 -0.48 -61.85 -19.04
C ARG A 1069 -0.70 -60.42 -19.51
N THR A 1070 -0.98 -60.24 -20.80
CA THR A 1070 -1.32 -58.96 -21.42
C THR A 1070 -2.61 -58.36 -20.82
N ILE A 1071 -3.65 -59.17 -20.63
CA ILE A 1071 -4.90 -58.71 -20.00
C ILE A 1071 -4.65 -58.22 -18.56
N SER A 1072 -3.79 -58.92 -17.80
CA SER A 1072 -3.45 -58.54 -16.42
C SER A 1072 -2.63 -57.24 -16.34
N LEU A 1073 -1.73 -57.01 -17.30
CA LEU A 1073 -0.92 -55.79 -17.37
C LEU A 1073 -1.75 -54.58 -17.82
N ASN A 1074 -2.63 -54.79 -18.80
CA ASN A 1074 -3.61 -53.81 -19.23
C ASN A 1074 -4.56 -53.45 -18.07
N LYS A 1075 -5.00 -54.43 -17.27
CA LYS A 1075 -5.79 -54.19 -16.05
C LYS A 1075 -5.05 -53.30 -15.03
N LYS A 1076 -3.72 -53.38 -14.92
CA LYS A 1076 -2.94 -52.47 -14.06
C LYS A 1076 -2.92 -51.02 -14.56
N LEU A 1077 -3.10 -50.77 -15.87
CA LEU A 1077 -3.33 -49.41 -16.38
C LEU A 1077 -4.64 -48.83 -15.82
N LEU A 1078 -5.63 -49.68 -15.55
CA LEU A 1078 -6.90 -49.34 -14.90
C LEU A 1078 -6.78 -49.12 -13.39
N GLU A 1079 -5.64 -49.36 -12.76
CA GLU A 1079 -5.47 -49.16 -11.30
C GLU A 1079 -4.76 -47.83 -10.99
N ARG A 1080 -4.51 -47.01 -12.02
CA ARG A 1080 -3.89 -45.68 -11.87
C ARG A 1080 -4.92 -44.69 -11.32
N ASN A 1081 -4.56 -44.01 -10.24
CA ASN A 1081 -5.38 -42.97 -9.60
C ASN A 1081 -5.22 -41.59 -10.29
N GLU A 1082 -5.05 -41.58 -11.61
CA GLU A 1082 -4.75 -40.41 -12.43
C GLU A 1082 -5.68 -40.37 -13.67
N CYS A 1083 -5.91 -39.17 -14.21
CA CYS A 1083 -6.61 -39.01 -15.48
C CYS A 1083 -5.81 -39.67 -16.62
N LEU A 1084 -6.47 -40.52 -17.41
CA LEU A 1084 -5.83 -41.19 -18.54
C LEU A 1084 -5.53 -40.18 -19.65
N PRO A 1085 -4.33 -40.25 -20.28
CA PRO A 1085 -3.96 -39.34 -21.34
C PRO A 1085 -4.78 -39.61 -22.62
N VAL A 1086 -5.05 -38.54 -23.36
CA VAL A 1086 -5.68 -38.60 -24.70
C VAL A 1086 -4.83 -37.84 -25.70
N LYS A 1087 -4.97 -38.18 -26.98
CA LYS A 1087 -4.42 -37.42 -28.11
C LYS A 1087 -5.43 -36.37 -28.55
N LEU A 1088 -5.02 -35.10 -28.52
CA LEU A 1088 -5.80 -33.98 -29.06
C LEU A 1088 -5.72 -34.00 -30.59
N MET A 1089 -6.83 -34.29 -31.25
CA MET A 1089 -6.92 -34.41 -32.70
C MET A 1089 -7.90 -33.38 -33.25
N VAL A 1090 -7.40 -32.58 -34.20
CA VAL A 1090 -8.22 -31.71 -35.05
C VAL A 1090 -8.32 -32.41 -36.40
N ASP A 1091 -9.52 -32.55 -36.96
CA ASP A 1091 -9.70 -33.24 -38.24
C ASP A 1091 -8.93 -32.49 -39.35
N LYS A 1092 -7.82 -33.09 -39.80
CA LYS A 1092 -6.90 -32.49 -40.77
C LYS A 1092 -7.49 -32.40 -42.19
N LYS A 1093 -8.63 -33.03 -42.48
CA LYS A 1093 -9.25 -32.96 -43.83
C LYS A 1093 -10.04 -31.68 -44.10
N ALA A 1094 -10.24 -30.82 -43.11
CA ALA A 1094 -11.05 -29.60 -43.24
C ALA A 1094 -10.26 -28.29 -43.12
N ILE A 1095 -8.94 -28.33 -42.94
CA ILE A 1095 -8.08 -27.14 -42.81
C ILE A 1095 -7.17 -27.06 -44.05
N GLU A 1096 -7.77 -26.96 -45.23
CA GLU A 1096 -7.10 -26.36 -46.40
C GLU A 1096 -7.48 -24.87 -46.48
N SER A 1097 -7.14 -24.13 -45.44
CA SER A 1097 -6.87 -22.69 -45.55
C SER A 1097 -6.04 -22.26 -44.33
N GLU A 1098 -4.75 -22.04 -44.59
CA GLU A 1098 -3.69 -21.55 -43.69
C GLU A 1098 -2.79 -22.57 -42.97
N PRO A 1099 -1.46 -22.33 -42.95
CA PRO A 1099 -0.46 -23.34 -42.67
C PRO A 1099 -0.26 -23.50 -41.15
N VAL A 1100 -0.76 -24.60 -40.59
CA VAL A 1100 -0.35 -24.99 -39.23
C VAL A 1100 1.07 -25.55 -39.29
N ALA A 1101 1.98 -24.85 -38.63
CA ALA A 1101 3.39 -25.15 -38.55
C ALA A 1101 3.67 -26.61 -38.18
N SER A 1102 4.63 -27.21 -38.89
CA SER A 1102 5.24 -28.48 -38.54
C SER A 1102 6.02 -28.32 -37.22
N GLY A 1103 5.44 -28.74 -36.10
CA GLY A 1103 6.16 -28.76 -34.85
C GLY A 1103 5.34 -29.35 -33.71
N ILE A 1104 6.04 -30.16 -32.90
CA ILE A 1104 5.67 -30.57 -31.54
C ILE A 1104 4.76 -31.80 -31.45
N TYR A 1105 5.37 -32.97 -31.63
CA TYR A 1105 5.12 -34.10 -30.74
C TYR A 1105 6.17 -34.06 -29.63
N LYS A 1106 5.75 -33.65 -28.42
CA LYS A 1106 6.47 -33.95 -27.17
C LYS A 1106 5.48 -34.66 -26.25
N ILE A 1107 5.65 -35.97 -26.12
CA ILE A 1107 5.03 -36.75 -25.06
C ILE A 1107 5.87 -36.49 -23.81
N GLY A 1108 5.27 -35.85 -22.81
CA GLY A 1108 5.86 -35.67 -21.50
C GLY A 1108 5.78 -36.97 -20.69
N ARG A 1109 6.84 -37.76 -20.79
CA ARG A 1109 7.44 -38.75 -19.86
C ARG A 1109 7.91 -39.98 -20.62
#